data_AF-A0A498IGL9-F1
#
_entry.id   AF-A0A498IGL9-F1
#
_cell.length_a   1.000
_cell.length_b   1.000
_cell.length_c   1.000
_cell.angle_alpha   90.00
_cell.angle_beta   90.00
_cell.angle_gamma   90.00
#
_symmetry.space_group_name_H-M   'P 1'
#
loop_
_entity.id
_entity.type
_entity.pdbx_description
1 polymer ?
#
loop_
_entity_poly.entity_id
_entity_poly.type
_entity_poly.pdbx_seq_one_letter_code
_entity_poly.pdbx_strand_id
1 'polypeptide(L)'
;MHIHSFSHMNSTASTNPQSSMGTVSKPSSDGSGKKVRKPYTITKSRESWTDEEHDKFLEALQLFDRDWKKIEDFVGSKTVIQNSFVENFPALIMGFGVTDSADIGSKGLSRINTCSLSGPLPSSEIPNQGKQAPGHHGLPDFAEVYSFIGSVFDPETKGHAQKLREMNPINFETVLLLMRNLSFNLSSPDFEPMSWSILSISSALSLKESCIKSSLNSFVTTLNPHTASLTLHPLLEMAAAARPLVTVQTLDGDMATDQCQTVALPDVMKVPIRPDVVTAVHSQMSNNSRQPYAVSKKAGHQTSAESWGTGRAVSRIPRVPGGGTHRAGQGAFGNMCRGGRMFAPTKIWRRWHRRINVNQKRYAIVSAIAASAVPSLVMARGHKIETVPELPLVVSDSAEGVEKTSAALKLLKQIGAYADAEKAKDSHAIRPGKGKMRNRRYINRKGPLIVYGTEGAKLVKAFRNLPGVEIINVERLNLLKLAPGGHLGRFVIWTKSAFEKLDSIYGSFDKLSEKKKGYVLPRSKMLNADLARIINSDEVQSVVRPIKKDAKRAPMKKNPLKNLNTLLKLNPYAKTARRMSLLAEEQRVKAKKEKLDKKRKPITKEEATAIKAAGKAWYKTMISDSDYTEFDNFTKWLGVAQ
;
A
#
# COMPACT_ATOMS: atom_id res chain seq x y z
N MET A 1 -46.85 76.02 -65.68
CA MET A 1 -47.21 74.61 -65.40
C MET A 1 -45.92 73.80 -65.50
N HIS A 2 -45.41 73.01 -64.56
CA HIS A 2 -45.79 72.56 -63.21
C HIS A 2 -44.47 72.27 -62.43
N ILE A 3 -44.53 72.30 -61.09
CA ILE A 3 -43.41 72.47 -60.15
C ILE A 3 -43.08 71.13 -59.48
N HIS A 4 -41.79 70.78 -59.31
CA HIS A 4 -41.16 70.68 -57.98
C HIS A 4 -39.72 70.18 -58.03
N SER A 5 -38.91 70.87 -57.22
CA SER A 5 -37.54 70.58 -56.84
C SER A 5 -37.45 70.58 -55.32
N PHE A 6 -36.45 69.85 -54.82
CA PHE A 6 -35.64 70.10 -53.61
C PHE A 6 -36.17 69.88 -52.17
N SER A 7 -35.40 69.00 -51.50
CA SER A 7 -34.82 69.08 -50.14
C SER A 7 -35.68 69.17 -48.88
N HIS A 8 -35.26 68.40 -47.87
CA HIS A 8 -35.56 68.64 -46.46
C HIS A 8 -34.29 68.56 -45.60
N MET A 9 -34.15 69.54 -44.72
CA MET A 9 -33.40 69.51 -43.47
C MET A 9 -34.35 69.87 -42.31
N ASN A 10 -34.22 69.10 -41.21
CA ASN A 10 -34.38 69.41 -39.77
C ASN A 10 -35.34 70.51 -39.27
N SER A 11 -36.08 70.22 -38.17
CA SER A 11 -35.68 70.61 -36.79
C SER A 11 -36.71 70.25 -35.69
N THR A 12 -36.23 70.18 -34.42
CA THR A 12 -36.88 70.31 -33.07
C THR A 12 -37.71 69.15 -32.48
N ALA A 13 -37.77 68.86 -31.16
CA ALA A 13 -36.98 69.17 -29.94
C ALA A 13 -37.54 68.41 -28.69
N SER A 14 -36.70 68.28 -27.63
CA SER A 14 -37.01 68.09 -26.17
C SER A 14 -37.33 66.65 -25.66
N THR A 15 -36.85 66.09 -24.53
CA THR A 15 -36.11 66.50 -23.29
C THR A 15 -35.37 65.24 -22.70
N ASN A 16 -34.04 65.22 -22.46
CA ASN A 16 -33.23 65.50 -21.23
C ASN A 16 -33.27 64.46 -20.07
N PRO A 17 -32.23 64.32 -19.19
CA PRO A 17 -30.80 64.70 -19.29
C PRO A 17 -29.73 63.70 -18.71
N GLN A 18 -28.49 63.79 -19.25
CA GLN A 18 -27.13 63.93 -18.62
C GLN A 18 -26.72 63.12 -17.36
N SER A 19 -25.44 62.84 -17.00
CA SER A 19 -24.04 62.87 -17.53
C SER A 19 -23.14 62.39 -16.36
N SER A 20 -21.97 61.75 -16.49
CA SER A 20 -20.62 62.37 -16.57
C SER A 20 -19.55 61.29 -16.24
N MET A 21 -18.59 60.98 -17.13
CA MET A 21 -17.17 61.41 -17.21
C MET A 21 -16.18 60.94 -16.10
N GLY A 22 -15.04 60.35 -16.52
CA GLY A 22 -13.86 60.13 -15.66
C GLY A 22 -12.76 59.21 -16.22
N THR A 23 -11.95 59.73 -17.14
CA THR A 23 -10.59 59.36 -17.58
C THR A 23 -9.80 58.24 -16.86
N VAL A 24 -9.30 57.27 -17.63
CA VAL A 24 -8.32 56.24 -17.21
C VAL A 24 -6.88 56.74 -17.45
N SER A 25 -6.16 57.00 -16.36
CA SER A 25 -4.70 57.12 -16.33
C SER A 25 -4.09 55.84 -15.75
N LYS A 26 -2.95 55.43 -16.32
CA LYS A 26 -2.22 54.21 -15.96
C LYS A 26 -0.94 54.61 -15.21
N PRO A 27 -0.61 53.99 -14.06
CA PRO A 27 0.77 53.92 -13.61
C PRO A 27 1.29 52.48 -13.60
N SER A 28 2.60 52.41 -13.84
CA SER A 28 3.48 51.25 -13.83
C SER A 28 3.87 50.80 -12.42
N SER A 29 4.16 49.48 -12.32
CA SER A 29 5.07 48.76 -11.40
C SER A 29 5.04 49.06 -9.88
N ASP A 30 4.92 48.04 -9.03
CA ASP A 30 6.07 47.29 -8.49
C ASP A 30 5.66 46.13 -7.53
N GLY A 31 6.59 45.21 -7.29
CA GLY A 31 6.88 44.66 -5.95
C GLY A 31 5.89 43.73 -5.22
N SER A 32 6.20 42.42 -5.27
CA SER A 32 6.00 41.43 -4.18
C SER A 32 4.65 41.37 -3.44
N GLY A 33 3.75 40.49 -3.91
CA GLY A 33 2.62 40.00 -3.11
C GLY A 33 2.44 38.51 -3.32
N LYS A 34 2.66 37.68 -2.29
CA LYS A 34 2.09 36.33 -2.26
C LYS A 34 0.58 36.52 -2.45
N LYS A 35 0.02 36.00 -3.53
CA LYS A 35 -1.43 36.08 -3.79
C LYS A 35 -2.17 35.46 -2.60
N VAL A 36 -2.71 36.31 -1.73
CA VAL A 36 -3.62 35.90 -0.67
C VAL A 36 -4.80 35.24 -1.36
N ARG A 37 -5.07 33.96 -1.04
CA ARG A 37 -6.24 33.26 -1.55
C ARG A 37 -7.48 34.03 -1.09
N LYS A 38 -8.44 34.23 -2.00
CA LYS A 38 -9.73 34.83 -1.68
C LYS A 38 -10.37 34.04 -0.51
N PRO A 39 -10.93 34.71 0.51
CA PRO A 39 -11.68 34.01 1.54
C PRO A 39 -12.88 33.31 0.88
N TYR A 40 -13.05 32.02 1.15
CA TYR A 40 -14.19 31.27 0.63
C TYR A 40 -15.39 31.56 1.53
N THR A 41 -16.37 32.31 1.02
CA THR A 41 -17.67 32.44 1.67
C THR A 41 -18.50 31.21 1.34
N ILE A 42 -18.76 30.35 2.33
CA ILE A 42 -19.65 29.19 2.20
C ILE A 42 -21.07 29.73 2.11
N THR A 43 -21.65 29.75 0.91
CA THR A 43 -23.00 30.30 0.68
C THR A 43 -24.11 29.27 0.82
N LYS A 44 -23.80 27.98 1.01
CA LYS A 44 -24.78 26.89 1.17
C LYS A 44 -24.31 25.83 2.17
N SER A 45 -25.22 25.37 3.04
CA SER A 45 -25.00 24.25 3.96
C SER A 45 -24.81 22.94 3.18
N ARG A 46 -23.95 22.05 3.67
CA ARG A 46 -23.81 20.69 3.12
C ARG A 46 -25.01 19.85 3.56
N GLU A 47 -25.72 19.27 2.60
CA GLU A 47 -26.78 18.30 2.85
C GLU A 47 -26.15 16.91 2.98
N SER A 48 -26.50 16.19 4.05
CA SER A 48 -26.10 14.79 4.25
C SER A 48 -26.94 13.88 3.37
N TRP A 49 -26.34 12.77 2.89
CA TRP A 49 -27.11 11.70 2.24
C TRP A 49 -28.22 11.21 3.17
N THR A 50 -29.38 10.90 2.60
CA THR A 50 -30.42 10.16 3.31
C THR A 50 -30.03 8.68 3.41
N ASP A 51 -30.58 7.97 4.38
CA ASP A 51 -30.30 6.54 4.57
C ASP A 51 -30.64 5.73 3.30
N GLU A 52 -31.69 6.13 2.58
CA GLU A 52 -32.10 5.51 1.30
C GLU A 52 -31.10 5.74 0.16
N GLU A 53 -30.45 6.91 0.10
CA GLU A 53 -29.40 7.19 -0.89
C GLU A 53 -28.12 6.40 -0.58
N HIS A 54 -27.82 6.21 0.71
CA HIS A 54 -26.70 5.41 1.15
C HIS A 54 -26.87 3.93 0.80
N ASP A 55 -28.07 3.38 1.01
CA ASP A 55 -28.37 1.98 0.68
C ASP A 55 -28.32 1.72 -0.84
N LYS A 56 -28.85 2.64 -1.65
CA LYS A 56 -28.73 2.57 -3.12
C LYS A 56 -27.28 2.63 -3.61
N PHE A 57 -26.44 3.39 -2.92
CA PHE A 57 -25.00 3.46 -3.22
C PHE A 57 -24.28 2.14 -2.92
N LEU A 58 -24.61 1.49 -1.81
CA LEU A 58 -24.07 0.16 -1.47
C LEU A 58 -24.53 -0.91 -2.47
N GLU A 59 -25.80 -0.86 -2.89
CA GLU A 59 -26.35 -1.73 -3.91
C GLU A 59 -25.66 -1.52 -5.28
N ALA A 60 -25.44 -0.27 -5.67
CA ALA A 60 -24.73 0.09 -6.89
C ALA A 60 -23.26 -0.36 -6.88
N LEU A 61 -22.58 -0.27 -5.73
CA LEU A 61 -21.21 -0.76 -5.53
C LEU A 61 -21.12 -2.26 -5.74
N GLN A 62 -22.15 -3.01 -5.33
CA GLN A 62 -22.20 -4.45 -5.49
C GLN A 62 -22.58 -4.88 -6.92
N LEU A 63 -23.31 -4.04 -7.67
CA LEU A 63 -23.72 -4.30 -9.05
C LEU A 63 -22.69 -3.86 -10.11
N PHE A 64 -21.97 -2.75 -9.87
CA PHE A 64 -21.11 -2.10 -10.88
C PHE A 64 -19.64 -1.97 -10.46
N ASP A 65 -19.23 -2.54 -9.33
CA ASP A 65 -17.87 -2.48 -8.78
C ASP A 65 -17.31 -1.04 -8.70
N ARG A 66 -16.25 -0.72 -9.46
CA ARG A 66 -15.56 0.59 -9.43
C ARG A 66 -15.96 1.52 -10.59
N ASP A 67 -17.05 1.23 -11.30
CA ASP A 67 -17.53 2.05 -12.42
C ASP A 67 -18.37 3.25 -11.93
N TRP A 68 -17.68 4.30 -11.47
CA TRP A 68 -18.30 5.44 -10.79
C TRP A 68 -19.39 6.19 -11.57
N LYS A 69 -19.32 6.23 -12.90
CA LYS A 69 -20.37 6.86 -13.73
C LYS A 69 -21.70 6.11 -13.67
N LYS A 70 -21.67 4.78 -13.66
CA LYS A 70 -22.88 3.96 -13.58
C LYS A 70 -23.48 4.00 -12.18
N ILE A 71 -22.62 4.06 -11.16
CA ILE A 71 -23.02 4.22 -9.76
C ILE A 71 -23.68 5.60 -9.55
N GLU A 72 -23.11 6.66 -10.13
CA GLU A 72 -23.68 8.01 -10.12
C GLU A 72 -25.08 8.05 -10.77
N ASP A 73 -25.22 7.43 -11.95
CA ASP A 73 -26.51 7.35 -12.65
C ASP A 73 -27.55 6.50 -11.90
N PHE A 74 -27.11 5.48 -11.13
CA PHE A 74 -27.98 4.58 -10.36
C PHE A 74 -28.49 5.20 -9.04
N VAL A 75 -27.67 6.00 -8.34
CA VAL A 75 -28.08 6.69 -7.10
C VAL A 75 -29.04 7.84 -7.40
N GLY A 76 -28.97 8.43 -8.61
CA GLY A 76 -30.02 9.28 -9.17
C GLY A 76 -30.15 10.70 -8.61
N SER A 77 -29.33 11.09 -7.62
CA SER A 77 -29.33 12.43 -7.02
C SER A 77 -28.43 13.40 -7.82
N LYS A 78 -28.99 14.04 -8.86
CA LYS A 78 -28.30 15.14 -9.56
C LYS A 78 -28.26 16.41 -8.72
N THR A 79 -27.32 16.48 -7.77
CA THR A 79 -26.80 17.75 -7.29
C THR A 79 -25.27 17.77 -7.36
N VAL A 80 -24.73 18.78 -8.03
CA VAL A 80 -23.28 19.02 -8.26
C VAL A 80 -22.47 19.08 -6.94
N ILE A 81 -23.14 19.11 -5.79
CA ILE A 81 -22.56 19.28 -4.45
C ILE A 81 -22.29 17.92 -3.76
N GLN A 82 -22.86 16.80 -4.22
CA GLN A 82 -22.53 15.45 -3.70
C GLN A 82 -21.28 14.82 -4.35
N ASN A 83 -20.85 15.29 -5.53
CA ASN A 83 -19.73 14.70 -6.29
C ASN A 83 -18.34 14.87 -5.64
N SER A 84 -18.20 15.77 -4.65
CA SER A 84 -16.90 15.99 -3.98
C SER A 84 -16.52 14.89 -2.97
N PHE A 85 -17.47 14.04 -2.56
CA PHE A 85 -17.20 12.91 -1.68
C PHE A 85 -16.72 11.67 -2.46
N VAL A 86 -17.29 11.45 -3.65
CA VAL A 86 -16.97 10.32 -4.53
C VAL A 86 -15.54 10.43 -5.11
N GLU A 87 -15.08 11.65 -5.44
CA GLU A 87 -13.70 11.86 -5.93
C GLU A 87 -12.62 11.72 -4.84
N ASN A 88 -12.97 11.87 -3.55
CA ASN A 88 -12.02 11.84 -2.44
C ASN A 88 -12.06 10.54 -1.61
N PHE A 89 -13.04 9.68 -1.83
CA PHE A 89 -13.16 8.38 -1.16
C PHE A 89 -11.95 7.42 -1.35
N PRO A 90 -11.21 7.43 -2.49
CA PRO A 90 -10.01 6.61 -2.66
C PRO A 90 -8.88 6.97 -1.68
N ALA A 91 -8.83 8.23 -1.20
CA ALA A 91 -7.81 8.67 -0.25
C ALA A 91 -8.11 8.22 1.19
N LEU A 92 -9.37 8.00 1.54
CA LEU A 92 -9.80 7.53 2.86
C LEU A 92 -9.51 6.03 3.04
N ILE A 93 -9.69 5.24 1.97
CA ILE A 93 -9.40 3.79 1.96
C ILE A 93 -7.89 3.52 2.01
N MET A 94 -7.04 4.39 1.43
CA MET A 94 -5.59 4.27 1.58
C MET A 94 -5.07 4.70 2.97
N GLY A 95 -5.89 5.37 3.79
CA GLY A 95 -5.54 5.77 5.16
C GLY A 95 -5.85 4.71 6.23
N PHE A 96 -6.76 3.77 5.94
CA PHE A 96 -7.07 2.62 6.79
C PHE A 96 -6.61 1.36 6.07
N GLY A 97 -5.38 0.92 6.38
CA GLY A 97 -4.82 -0.31 5.84
C GLY A 97 -5.69 -1.52 6.18
N VAL A 98 -6.44 -2.01 5.19
CA VAL A 98 -7.01 -3.35 5.15
C VAL A 98 -6.44 -4.02 3.91
N THR A 99 -5.29 -4.67 4.09
CA THR A 99 -4.89 -5.79 3.25
C THR A 99 -5.46 -7.02 3.92
N ASP A 100 -6.42 -7.68 3.27
CA ASP A 100 -6.28 -9.08 2.85
C ASP A 100 -7.53 -9.51 2.10
N SER A 101 -7.30 -9.95 0.87
CA SER A 101 -8.26 -10.66 0.05
C SER A 101 -8.15 -12.14 0.37
N ALA A 102 -9.24 -12.75 0.85
CA ALA A 102 -9.52 -14.16 0.62
C ALA A 102 -11.04 -14.40 0.72
N ASP A 103 -11.60 -14.89 -0.38
CA ASP A 103 -12.79 -15.74 -0.52
C ASP A 103 -14.14 -15.26 0.03
N ILE A 104 -14.96 -14.70 -0.87
CA ILE A 104 -16.42 -14.91 -0.83
C ILE A 104 -16.86 -15.34 -2.23
N GLY A 105 -16.81 -16.66 -2.44
CA GLY A 105 -17.65 -17.32 -3.43
C GLY A 105 -19.08 -17.46 -2.88
N SER A 106 -20.04 -17.12 -3.72
CA SER A 106 -21.40 -17.67 -3.81
C SER A 106 -22.15 -17.99 -2.51
N LYS A 107 -23.22 -17.23 -2.24
CA LYS A 107 -24.60 -17.79 -2.15
C LYS A 107 -25.64 -16.70 -1.96
N GLY A 108 -26.60 -16.69 -2.89
CA GLY A 108 -27.87 -15.99 -2.76
C GLY A 108 -28.85 -16.77 -1.87
N LEU A 109 -29.54 -15.98 -1.05
CA LEU A 109 -30.86 -16.09 -0.38
C LEU A 109 -31.83 -17.25 -0.72
N SER A 110 -32.40 -17.83 0.35
CA SER A 110 -33.85 -17.78 0.73
C SER A 110 -34.06 -18.59 2.04
N ARG A 111 -34.22 -17.95 3.20
CA ARG A 111 -35.42 -17.40 3.90
C ARG A 111 -36.38 -18.43 4.55
N ILE A 112 -36.28 -18.45 5.90
CA ILE A 112 -37.32 -18.35 6.96
C ILE A 112 -38.14 -19.60 7.38
N ASN A 113 -37.89 -20.03 8.64
CA ASN A 113 -38.77 -20.10 9.85
C ASN A 113 -38.37 -21.36 10.67
N THR A 114 -38.29 -21.47 11.99
CA THR A 114 -38.70 -20.66 13.16
C THR A 114 -37.92 -21.20 14.40
N CYS A 115 -37.82 -20.37 15.44
CA CYS A 115 -37.52 -20.64 16.86
C CYS A 115 -38.14 -21.96 17.40
N SER A 116 -37.76 -22.62 18.51
CA SER A 116 -36.91 -22.38 19.69
C SER A 116 -37.01 -23.62 20.60
N LEU A 117 -35.97 -23.88 21.41
CA LEU A 117 -35.95 -24.61 22.70
C LEU A 117 -36.65 -25.98 22.82
N SER A 118 -35.98 -26.96 23.46
CA SER A 118 -36.30 -27.34 24.85
C SER A 118 -35.63 -28.63 25.32
N GLY A 119 -35.32 -28.65 26.61
CA GLY A 119 -35.54 -29.77 27.53
C GLY A 119 -35.80 -29.16 28.92
N PRO A 120 -36.48 -29.85 29.87
CA PRO A 120 -36.58 -31.31 29.96
C PRO A 120 -38.01 -31.88 30.20
N LEU A 121 -38.12 -33.20 29.97
CA LEU A 121 -39.26 -34.12 30.20
C LEU A 121 -39.51 -34.41 31.71
N PRO A 122 -40.67 -34.96 32.15
CA PRO A 122 -41.27 -36.26 31.74
C PRO A 122 -42.84 -36.23 31.64
N SER A 123 -43.63 -37.20 31.16
CA SER A 123 -43.73 -38.66 31.33
C SER A 123 -44.75 -39.27 30.32
N SER A 124 -44.67 -40.60 30.19
CA SER A 124 -45.74 -41.62 29.96
C SER A 124 -46.45 -41.82 28.60
N GLU A 125 -46.35 -43.09 28.17
CA GLU A 125 -47.35 -43.96 27.49
C GLU A 125 -47.39 -44.10 25.96
N ILE A 126 -47.41 -45.37 25.52
CA ILE A 126 -47.35 -45.94 24.17
C ILE A 126 -48.78 -46.35 23.76
N PRO A 127 -49.20 -46.31 22.46
CA PRO A 127 -49.14 -47.53 21.63
C PRO A 127 -48.72 -47.32 20.15
N ASN A 128 -47.82 -48.20 19.70
CA ASN A 128 -47.73 -48.92 18.41
C ASN A 128 -48.57 -48.44 17.19
N GLN A 129 -47.91 -48.11 16.05
CA GLN A 129 -47.77 -48.98 14.86
C GLN A 129 -47.17 -48.23 13.64
N GLY A 130 -46.02 -48.73 13.18
CA GLY A 130 -45.66 -48.99 11.77
C GLY A 130 -45.74 -47.89 10.69
N LYS A 131 -44.57 -47.45 10.20
CA LYS A 131 -44.21 -47.46 8.76
C LYS A 131 -42.73 -47.15 8.55
N GLN A 132 -42.04 -48.00 7.77
CA GLN A 132 -40.65 -47.88 7.37
C GLN A 132 -40.45 -46.99 6.12
N ALA A 133 -39.26 -46.37 6.08
CA ALA A 133 -38.40 -45.98 4.93
C ALA A 133 -38.73 -44.72 4.10
N PRO A 134 -37.72 -44.07 3.43
CA PRO A 134 -36.32 -44.48 3.21
C PRO A 134 -35.24 -43.45 3.62
N GLY A 135 -33.99 -43.93 3.70
CA GLY A 135 -32.82 -43.24 4.29
C GLY A 135 -32.20 -42.08 3.50
N HIS A 136 -31.58 -41.16 4.24
CA HIS A 136 -30.75 -40.08 3.72
C HIS A 136 -29.31 -40.56 3.49
N HIS A 137 -28.92 -40.70 2.23
CA HIS A 137 -27.53 -40.84 1.81
C HIS A 137 -26.87 -39.46 1.71
N GLY A 138 -25.83 -39.21 2.53
CA GLY A 138 -24.91 -38.09 2.30
C GLY A 138 -24.17 -37.53 3.51
N LEU A 139 -24.56 -37.87 4.75
CA LEU A 139 -23.91 -37.36 5.95
C LEU A 139 -23.58 -38.53 6.90
N PRO A 140 -22.35 -38.61 7.44
CA PRO A 140 -22.02 -39.65 8.41
C PRO A 140 -22.85 -39.49 9.69
N ASP A 141 -23.26 -40.61 10.27
CA ASP A 141 -23.85 -40.64 11.61
C ASP A 141 -22.74 -40.41 12.63
N PHE A 142 -22.54 -39.15 12.99
CA PHE A 142 -21.53 -38.74 13.94
C PHE A 142 -21.71 -39.37 15.33
N ALA A 143 -22.94 -39.75 15.72
CA ALA A 143 -23.16 -40.40 17.01
C ALA A 143 -22.52 -41.80 17.04
N GLU A 144 -22.70 -42.56 15.95
CA GLU A 144 -22.07 -43.87 15.79
C GLU A 144 -20.55 -43.76 15.66
N VAL A 145 -20.05 -42.77 14.89
CA VAL A 145 -18.61 -42.49 14.70
C VAL A 145 -17.91 -42.13 16.02
N TYR A 146 -18.47 -41.22 16.81
CA TYR A 146 -17.86 -40.80 18.08
C TYR A 146 -18.00 -41.86 19.17
N SER A 147 -19.12 -42.60 19.21
CA SER A 147 -19.28 -43.74 20.11
C SER A 147 -18.27 -44.84 19.81
N PHE A 148 -18.01 -45.11 18.53
CA PHE A 148 -16.97 -46.04 18.12
C PHE A 148 -15.58 -45.57 18.53
N ILE A 149 -15.20 -44.32 18.22
CA ILE A 149 -13.88 -43.77 18.62
C ILE A 149 -13.72 -43.78 20.14
N GLY A 150 -14.75 -43.42 20.90
CA GLY A 150 -14.74 -43.50 22.36
C GLY A 150 -14.48 -44.93 22.85
N SER A 151 -15.16 -45.92 22.28
CA SER A 151 -14.96 -47.33 22.64
C SER A 151 -13.54 -47.84 22.33
N VAL A 152 -12.82 -47.25 21.37
CA VAL A 152 -11.42 -47.64 21.08
C VAL A 152 -10.48 -47.28 22.23
N PHE A 153 -10.85 -46.32 23.09
CA PHE A 153 -10.08 -45.91 24.26
C PHE A 153 -10.53 -46.59 25.56
N ASP A 154 -11.54 -47.46 25.51
CA ASP A 154 -12.01 -48.22 26.68
C ASP A 154 -11.31 -49.60 26.75
N PRO A 155 -10.65 -49.94 27.87
CA PRO A 155 -9.82 -51.16 27.99
C PRO A 155 -10.61 -52.47 28.04
N GLU A 156 -11.93 -52.41 28.27
CA GLU A 156 -12.78 -53.61 28.43
C GLU A 156 -13.42 -54.10 27.12
N THR A 157 -13.41 -53.28 26.06
CA THR A 157 -14.03 -53.65 24.78
C THR A 157 -13.02 -54.31 23.84
N LYS A 158 -13.38 -55.44 23.23
CA LYS A 158 -12.60 -56.16 22.22
C LYS A 158 -13.45 -56.38 20.97
N GLY A 159 -12.83 -56.46 19.78
CA GLY A 159 -13.53 -56.73 18.52
C GLY A 159 -13.81 -55.51 17.62
N HIS A 160 -13.12 -54.38 17.84
CA HIS A 160 -13.31 -53.14 17.07
C HIS A 160 -13.21 -53.31 15.54
N ALA A 161 -12.38 -54.24 15.07
CA ALA A 161 -12.19 -54.49 13.63
C ALA A 161 -13.43 -55.10 12.96
N GLN A 162 -14.24 -55.88 13.67
CA GLN A 162 -15.51 -56.42 13.15
C GLN A 162 -16.59 -55.33 13.14
N LYS A 163 -16.71 -54.60 14.24
CA LYS A 163 -17.65 -53.46 14.36
C LYS A 163 -17.37 -52.35 13.35
N LEU A 164 -16.09 -52.13 13.00
CA LEU A 164 -15.67 -51.21 11.94
C LEU A 164 -16.07 -51.68 10.54
N ARG A 165 -16.13 -53.00 10.29
CA ARG A 165 -16.56 -53.57 9.01
C ARG A 165 -18.08 -53.57 8.83
N GLU A 166 -18.82 -53.57 9.94
CA GLU A 166 -20.29 -53.55 9.96
C GLU A 166 -20.86 -52.12 9.84
N MET A 167 -20.06 -51.08 10.07
CA MET A 167 -20.47 -49.68 9.92
C MET A 167 -20.71 -49.30 8.46
N ASN A 168 -21.61 -48.32 8.27
CA ASN A 168 -21.89 -47.74 6.96
C ASN A 168 -20.60 -47.21 6.30
N PRO A 169 -20.44 -47.32 4.95
CA PRO A 169 -19.23 -46.90 4.25
C PRO A 169 -18.80 -45.45 4.51
N ILE A 170 -19.78 -44.54 4.65
CA ILE A 170 -19.53 -43.12 4.95
C ILE A 170 -19.01 -42.94 6.39
N ASN A 171 -19.56 -43.69 7.35
CA ASN A 171 -19.09 -43.68 8.74
C ASN A 171 -17.68 -44.28 8.85
N PHE A 172 -17.42 -45.37 8.12
CA PHE A 172 -16.11 -46.01 8.03
C PHE A 172 -15.00 -45.06 7.54
N GLU A 173 -15.23 -44.34 6.43
CA GLU A 173 -14.26 -43.35 5.94
C GLU A 173 -14.03 -42.21 6.92
N THR A 174 -15.10 -41.74 7.57
CA THR A 174 -15.02 -40.67 8.57
C THR A 174 -14.20 -41.10 9.80
N VAL A 175 -14.42 -42.33 10.29
CA VAL A 175 -13.63 -42.93 11.39
C VAL A 175 -12.16 -43.08 10.99
N LEU A 176 -11.86 -43.57 9.79
CA LEU A 176 -10.48 -43.73 9.31
C LEU A 176 -9.76 -42.38 9.22
N LEU A 177 -10.42 -41.35 8.70
CA LEU A 177 -9.87 -40.02 8.59
C LEU A 177 -9.54 -39.43 9.98
N LEU A 178 -10.47 -39.56 10.92
CA LEU A 178 -10.29 -39.08 12.29
C LEU A 178 -9.18 -39.84 13.03
N MET A 179 -9.13 -41.17 12.91
CA MET A 179 -8.10 -42.00 13.53
C MET A 179 -6.71 -41.75 12.95
N ARG A 180 -6.59 -41.45 11.66
CA ARG A 180 -5.31 -41.07 11.02
C ARG A 180 -4.80 -39.72 11.51
N ASN A 181 -5.71 -38.75 11.66
CA ASN A 181 -5.39 -37.46 12.26
C ASN A 181 -5.00 -37.62 13.74
N LEU A 182 -5.70 -38.49 14.47
CA LEU A 182 -5.41 -38.76 15.87
C LEU A 182 -4.06 -39.47 16.04
N SER A 183 -3.74 -40.48 15.20
CA SER A 183 -2.45 -41.18 15.22
C SER A 183 -1.27 -40.26 14.92
N PHE A 184 -1.47 -39.26 14.05
CA PHE A 184 -0.46 -38.24 13.78
C PHE A 184 -0.20 -37.37 15.01
N ASN A 185 -1.25 -36.98 15.74
CA ASN A 185 -1.12 -36.19 16.97
C ASN A 185 -0.53 -37.00 18.16
N LEU A 186 -0.80 -38.31 18.20
CA LEU A 186 -0.31 -39.22 19.25
C LEU A 186 1.07 -39.83 18.96
N SER A 187 1.71 -39.50 17.82
CA SER A 187 3.10 -39.88 17.50
C SER A 187 4.15 -39.01 18.22
N SER A 188 3.72 -38.11 19.12
CA SER A 188 4.62 -37.36 19.99
C SER A 188 5.12 -38.25 21.14
N PRO A 189 6.39 -38.12 21.55
CA PRO A 189 7.02 -39.00 22.54
C PRO A 189 6.41 -38.92 23.96
N ASP A 190 5.47 -37.99 24.20
CA ASP A 190 4.83 -37.77 25.50
C ASP A 190 3.64 -38.71 25.79
N PHE A 191 3.16 -39.50 24.80
CA PHE A 191 1.94 -40.34 24.92
C PHE A 191 2.16 -41.85 24.70
N GLU A 192 3.37 -42.37 24.93
CA GLU A 192 3.71 -43.79 24.74
C GLU A 192 2.74 -44.83 25.34
N PRO A 193 2.16 -44.68 26.55
CA PRO A 193 1.29 -45.72 27.11
C PRO A 193 -0.03 -45.92 26.34
N MET A 194 -0.47 -44.96 25.51
CA MET A 194 -1.67 -45.08 24.68
C MET A 194 -1.40 -45.66 23.27
N SER A 195 -0.13 -45.82 22.86
CA SER A 195 0.24 -46.24 21.50
C SER A 195 -0.06 -47.73 21.20
N TRP A 196 -0.05 -48.59 22.22
CA TRP A 196 -0.20 -50.04 22.08
C TRP A 196 -1.58 -50.47 21.59
N SER A 197 -2.64 -49.75 21.98
CA SER A 197 -4.03 -50.02 21.57
C SER A 197 -4.28 -49.71 20.09
N ILE A 198 -3.57 -48.70 19.54
CA ILE A 198 -3.73 -48.23 18.15
C ILE A 198 -2.94 -49.13 17.17
N LEU A 199 -1.79 -49.64 17.59
CA LEU A 199 -0.99 -50.60 16.82
C LEU A 199 -1.75 -51.90 16.50
N SER A 200 -2.64 -52.35 17.41
CA SER A 200 -3.51 -53.52 17.19
C SER A 200 -4.52 -53.36 16.05
N ILE A 201 -4.89 -52.13 15.69
CA ILE A 201 -5.83 -51.83 14.59
C ILE A 201 -5.07 -51.65 13.27
N SER A 202 -3.86 -51.09 13.32
CA SER A 202 -2.98 -50.93 12.14
C SER A 202 -2.52 -52.29 11.56
N SER A 203 -2.26 -53.28 12.42
CA SER A 203 -1.93 -54.66 12.00
C SER A 203 -3.08 -55.38 11.27
N ALA A 204 -4.34 -55.02 11.53
CA ALA A 204 -5.51 -55.62 10.87
C ALA A 204 -5.80 -55.01 9.47
N LEU A 205 -5.29 -53.80 9.20
CA LEU A 205 -5.40 -53.12 7.89
C LEU A 205 -4.24 -53.47 6.94
N SER A 206 -3.11 -53.96 7.46
CA SER A 206 -1.94 -54.38 6.69
C SER A 206 -2.15 -55.68 5.87
N LEU A 207 -3.17 -56.48 6.17
CA LEU A 207 -3.44 -57.76 5.50
C LEU A 207 -4.16 -57.65 4.12
N LYS A 208 -4.48 -56.45 3.64
CA LYS A 208 -5.00 -56.25 2.27
C LYS A 208 -4.05 -55.51 1.32
N GLU A 209 -3.00 -54.86 1.83
CA GLU A 209 -1.96 -54.24 0.99
C GLU A 209 -0.79 -55.20 0.66
N SER A 210 -0.65 -56.30 1.40
CA SER A 210 0.38 -57.33 1.18
C SER A 210 0.15 -58.20 -0.07
N CYS A 211 -1.07 -58.24 -0.62
CA CYS A 211 -1.40 -59.03 -1.82
C CYS A 211 -0.99 -58.35 -3.14
N ILE A 212 -0.70 -57.05 -3.14
CA ILE A 212 -0.34 -56.28 -4.35
C ILE A 212 1.18 -56.02 -4.43
N LYS A 213 1.89 -56.02 -3.29
CA LYS A 213 3.35 -55.78 -3.23
C LYS A 213 4.20 -57.06 -3.35
N SER A 214 3.60 -58.26 -3.29
CA SER A 214 4.32 -59.53 -3.47
C SER A 214 4.62 -59.88 -4.93
N SER A 215 4.05 -59.16 -5.90
CA SER A 215 4.23 -59.47 -7.33
C SER A 215 5.36 -58.69 -8.04
N LEU A 216 6.10 -57.82 -7.35
CA LEU A 216 7.11 -56.96 -8.01
C LEU A 216 8.52 -56.94 -7.38
N ASN A 217 8.76 -57.66 -6.28
CA ASN A 217 10.08 -57.69 -5.63
C ASN A 217 10.83 -59.03 -5.77
N SER A 218 10.44 -59.89 -6.71
CA SER A 218 11.22 -61.10 -7.07
C SER A 218 12.22 -60.86 -8.20
N PHE A 219 12.74 -59.65 -8.35
CA PHE A 219 13.82 -59.38 -9.29
C PHE A 219 14.78 -58.36 -8.68
N VAL A 220 16.03 -58.78 -8.55
CA VAL A 220 17.21 -57.99 -8.18
C VAL A 220 17.46 -57.80 -6.68
N THR A 221 17.87 -58.88 -6.04
CA THR A 221 18.90 -58.82 -4.98
C THR A 221 20.00 -59.81 -5.34
N THR A 222 21.09 -59.33 -5.92
CA THR A 222 22.37 -60.03 -5.91
C THR A 222 23.52 -59.03 -5.80
N LEU A 223 24.33 -59.24 -4.75
CA LEU A 223 25.75 -58.89 -4.60
C LEU A 223 26.13 -57.49 -4.06
N ASN A 224 26.37 -57.47 -2.75
CA ASN A 224 27.39 -56.72 -2.00
C ASN A 224 28.82 -56.90 -2.60
N PRO A 225 29.90 -56.28 -2.06
CA PRO A 225 30.10 -54.99 -1.37
C PRO A 225 31.37 -54.24 -1.89
N HIS A 226 31.62 -52.98 -1.51
CA HIS A 226 32.94 -52.50 -1.04
C HIS A 226 32.97 -51.00 -0.69
N THR A 227 33.60 -50.70 0.45
CA THR A 227 34.29 -49.45 0.83
C THR A 227 33.51 -48.15 0.91
N ALA A 228 33.31 -47.64 2.13
CA ALA A 228 33.59 -46.24 2.48
C ALA A 228 33.57 -46.02 4.01
N SER A 229 34.76 -45.93 4.61
CA SER A 229 34.96 -45.14 5.82
C SER A 229 35.10 -43.68 5.41
N LEU A 230 34.08 -42.85 5.63
CA LEU A 230 34.26 -41.40 5.66
C LEU A 230 33.47 -40.82 6.83
N THR A 231 34.25 -40.19 7.70
CA THR A 231 33.89 -39.37 8.84
C THR A 231 32.74 -38.40 8.52
N LEU A 232 31.69 -38.47 9.34
CA LEU A 232 30.57 -37.55 9.36
C LEU A 232 31.06 -36.14 9.76
N HIS A 233 31.23 -35.27 8.78
CA HIS A 233 31.05 -33.84 9.00
C HIS A 233 29.57 -33.50 8.76
N PRO A 234 28.89 -32.79 9.67
CA PRO A 234 27.50 -32.39 9.44
C PRO A 234 27.49 -31.25 8.41
N LEU A 235 27.17 -31.59 7.16
CA LEU A 235 26.72 -30.61 6.16
C LEU A 235 25.34 -30.11 6.59
N LEU A 236 25.32 -29.08 7.43
CA LEU A 236 24.12 -28.30 7.67
C LEU A 236 23.88 -27.43 6.43
N GLU A 237 23.14 -28.00 5.49
CA GLU A 237 22.84 -27.42 4.18
C GLU A 237 22.09 -26.09 4.35
N MET A 238 22.62 -25.03 3.73
CA MET A 238 21.98 -23.72 3.67
C MET A 238 20.58 -23.86 3.06
N ALA A 239 19.56 -23.23 3.65
CA ALA A 239 18.27 -23.04 3.02
C ALA A 239 18.39 -22.03 1.87
N ALA A 240 18.99 -22.44 0.75
CA ALA A 240 18.82 -21.76 -0.52
C ALA A 240 17.45 -22.17 -1.09
N ALA A 241 16.62 -21.20 -1.45
CA ALA A 241 15.37 -21.41 -2.19
C ALA A 241 15.64 -21.81 -3.65
N ALA A 242 16.60 -22.69 -3.90
CA ALA A 242 17.08 -23.06 -5.21
C ALA A 242 17.28 -24.56 -5.30
N ARG A 243 16.80 -25.15 -6.40
CA ARG A 243 16.99 -26.57 -6.68
C ARG A 243 18.49 -26.85 -6.87
N PRO A 244 19.03 -27.94 -6.29
CA PRO A 244 20.45 -28.26 -6.42
C PRO A 244 20.84 -28.62 -7.85
N LEU A 245 19.88 -29.11 -8.64
CA LEU A 245 20.02 -29.45 -10.05
C LEU A 245 19.08 -28.59 -10.89
N VAL A 246 19.56 -28.15 -12.04
CA VAL A 246 18.82 -27.36 -13.04
C VAL A 246 18.72 -28.17 -14.32
N THR A 247 17.53 -28.19 -14.93
CA THR A 247 17.29 -28.89 -16.19
C THR A 247 17.76 -28.03 -17.37
N VAL A 248 18.51 -28.65 -18.29
CA VAL A 248 18.94 -28.01 -19.53
C VAL A 248 17.81 -28.15 -20.53
N GLN A 249 17.25 -27.03 -20.96
CA GLN A 249 16.22 -27.00 -21.98
C GLN A 249 16.82 -27.35 -23.35
N THR A 250 16.30 -28.41 -23.95
CA THR A 250 16.67 -28.87 -25.30
C THR A 250 16.05 -27.97 -26.36
N LEU A 251 16.74 -27.81 -27.48
CA LEU A 251 16.30 -27.02 -28.63
C LEU A 251 15.86 -27.91 -29.79
N ASP A 252 14.99 -27.39 -30.66
CA ASP A 252 14.63 -28.06 -31.91
C ASP A 252 15.89 -28.28 -32.79
N GLY A 253 16.35 -29.53 -32.84
CA GLY A 253 17.58 -29.94 -33.53
C GLY A 253 18.60 -30.66 -32.63
N ASP A 254 18.39 -30.69 -31.31
CA ASP A 254 19.16 -31.53 -30.40
C ASP A 254 18.73 -33.00 -30.55
N MET A 255 19.69 -33.93 -30.53
CA MET A 255 19.40 -35.36 -30.57
C MET A 255 18.53 -35.74 -29.38
N ALA A 256 17.29 -36.18 -29.65
CA ALA A 256 16.39 -36.71 -28.65
C ALA A 256 17.02 -37.98 -28.07
N THR A 257 17.72 -37.81 -26.96
CA THR A 257 18.09 -38.90 -26.07
C THR A 257 17.06 -38.89 -24.96
N ASP A 258 16.62 -40.07 -24.50
CA ASP A 258 15.53 -40.21 -23.50
C ASP A 258 15.84 -39.57 -22.12
N GLN A 259 16.99 -38.91 -21.96
CA GLN A 259 17.45 -38.32 -20.73
C GLN A 259 17.47 -36.78 -20.81
N CYS A 260 16.71 -36.14 -19.94
CA CYS A 260 16.82 -34.69 -19.69
C CYS A 260 18.20 -34.39 -19.08
N GLN A 261 19.06 -33.68 -19.82
CA GLN A 261 20.35 -33.26 -19.28
C GLN A 261 20.14 -32.30 -18.11
N THR A 262 20.85 -32.54 -17.01
CA THR A 262 20.82 -31.67 -15.82
C THR A 262 22.22 -31.17 -15.49
N VAL A 263 22.31 -30.00 -14.88
CA VAL A 263 23.56 -29.38 -14.42
C VAL A 263 23.39 -28.94 -12.98
N ALA A 264 24.44 -29.10 -12.17
CA ALA A 264 24.46 -28.63 -10.80
C ALA A 264 24.37 -27.10 -10.73
N LEU A 265 23.64 -26.60 -9.74
CA LEU A 265 23.51 -25.15 -9.50
C LEU A 265 24.84 -24.57 -8.97
N PRO A 266 25.46 -23.59 -9.67
CA PRO A 266 26.69 -22.93 -9.23
C PRO A 266 26.52 -22.24 -7.89
N ASP A 267 27.53 -22.30 -7.04
CA ASP A 267 27.46 -21.72 -5.67
C ASP A 267 27.29 -20.20 -5.69
N VAL A 268 27.70 -19.55 -6.79
CA VAL A 268 27.46 -18.13 -7.09
C VAL A 268 25.98 -17.76 -6.94
N MET A 269 25.06 -18.66 -7.28
CA MET A 269 23.62 -18.41 -7.22
C MET A 269 23.03 -18.53 -5.82
N LYS A 270 23.77 -19.14 -4.87
CA LYS A 270 23.38 -19.28 -3.46
C LYS A 270 23.81 -18.09 -2.59
N VAL A 271 24.50 -17.12 -3.17
CA VAL A 271 25.08 -15.98 -2.46
C VAL A 271 24.01 -15.00 -1.95
N PRO A 272 24.21 -14.35 -0.80
CA PRO A 272 23.30 -13.31 -0.29
C PRO A 272 23.05 -12.17 -1.30
N ILE A 273 21.77 -11.95 -1.58
CA ILE A 273 21.29 -10.88 -2.46
C ILE A 273 21.32 -9.54 -1.69
N ARG A 274 22.10 -8.57 -2.18
CA ARG A 274 22.33 -7.24 -1.58
C ARG A 274 21.98 -6.09 -2.55
N PRO A 275 20.73 -5.58 -2.54
CA PRO A 275 20.31 -4.46 -3.39
C PRO A 275 21.10 -3.17 -3.14
N ASP A 276 21.50 -2.93 -1.90
CA ASP A 276 22.21 -1.74 -1.45
C ASP A 276 23.59 -1.63 -2.13
N VAL A 277 24.37 -2.71 -2.11
CA VAL A 277 25.69 -2.78 -2.74
C VAL A 277 25.56 -2.68 -4.25
N VAL A 278 24.58 -3.38 -4.85
CA VAL A 278 24.32 -3.33 -6.29
C VAL A 278 23.99 -1.92 -6.75
N THR A 279 23.09 -1.21 -6.06
CA THR A 279 22.68 0.15 -6.41
C THR A 279 23.83 1.14 -6.30
N ALA A 280 24.61 1.06 -5.22
CA ALA A 280 25.76 1.92 -4.98
C ALA A 280 26.84 1.71 -6.06
N VAL A 281 27.21 0.46 -6.34
CA VAL A 281 28.22 0.12 -7.36
C VAL A 281 27.72 0.47 -8.76
N HIS A 282 26.45 0.18 -9.09
CA HIS A 282 25.85 0.52 -10.39
C HIS A 282 25.92 2.03 -10.64
N SER A 283 25.57 2.84 -9.65
CA SER A 283 25.62 4.31 -9.76
C SER A 283 27.04 4.82 -10.01
N GLN A 284 28.03 4.28 -9.31
CA GLN A 284 29.44 4.64 -9.54
C GLN A 284 29.93 4.17 -10.91
N MET A 285 29.55 2.96 -11.33
CA MET A 285 29.96 2.39 -12.62
C MET A 285 29.32 3.14 -13.80
N SER A 286 28.05 3.54 -13.68
CA SER A 286 27.35 4.34 -14.68
C SER A 286 27.96 5.75 -14.82
N ASN A 287 28.49 6.32 -13.73
CA ASN A 287 29.21 7.59 -13.83
C ASN A 287 30.47 7.51 -14.70
N ASN A 288 31.10 6.34 -14.80
CA ASN A 288 32.34 6.17 -15.58
C ASN A 288 32.13 6.19 -17.10
N SER A 289 30.91 5.95 -17.59
CA SER A 289 30.60 6.01 -19.03
C SER A 289 30.27 7.42 -19.53
N ARG A 290 30.33 8.43 -18.65
CA ARG A 290 29.96 9.81 -18.99
C ARG A 290 31.12 10.50 -19.69
N GLN A 291 30.82 11.21 -20.77
CA GLN A 291 31.78 12.12 -21.40
C GLN A 291 31.83 13.45 -20.64
N PRO A 292 33.02 13.99 -20.35
CA PRO A 292 33.15 15.28 -19.69
C PRO A 292 32.60 16.39 -20.59
N TYR A 293 31.89 17.35 -20.00
CA TYR A 293 31.40 18.54 -20.71
C TYR A 293 31.62 19.80 -19.87
N ALA A 294 31.93 20.90 -20.53
CA ALA A 294 32.21 22.18 -19.89
C ALA A 294 31.75 23.34 -20.77
N VAL A 295 31.44 24.48 -20.16
CA VAL A 295 31.30 25.75 -20.88
C VAL A 295 32.69 26.26 -21.27
N SER A 296 32.83 26.93 -22.42
CA SER A 296 34.10 27.54 -22.82
C SER A 296 34.67 28.44 -21.72
N LYS A 297 35.99 28.34 -21.47
CA LYS A 297 36.68 29.08 -20.39
C LYS A 297 36.54 30.60 -20.52
N LYS A 298 36.46 31.10 -21.76
CA LYS A 298 36.36 32.54 -22.09
C LYS A 298 34.91 32.99 -22.40
N ALA A 299 33.91 32.12 -22.22
CA ALA A 299 32.52 32.47 -22.50
C ALA A 299 32.05 33.65 -21.63
N GLY A 300 31.54 34.70 -22.27
CA GLY A 300 31.07 35.92 -21.60
C GLY A 300 32.17 36.83 -21.05
N HIS A 301 33.44 36.55 -21.36
CA HIS A 301 34.61 37.32 -20.88
C HIS A 301 35.40 38.04 -21.99
N GLN A 302 35.08 37.82 -23.26
CA GLN A 302 35.85 38.38 -24.39
C GLN A 302 35.46 39.83 -24.73
N THR A 303 34.57 40.44 -23.94
CA THR A 303 34.15 41.84 -24.10
C THR A 303 35.08 42.77 -23.32
N SER A 304 35.56 43.84 -23.93
CA SER A 304 36.36 44.92 -23.28
C SER A 304 35.51 45.86 -22.42
N ALA A 305 34.54 45.30 -21.69
CA ALA A 305 33.55 46.07 -20.95
C ALA A 305 34.12 46.60 -19.63
N GLU A 306 33.89 47.88 -19.35
CA GLU A 306 34.36 48.57 -18.16
C GLU A 306 33.23 49.35 -17.50
N SER A 307 33.30 49.53 -16.19
CA SER A 307 32.24 50.24 -15.45
C SER A 307 32.38 51.73 -15.69
N TRP A 308 31.27 52.41 -16.01
CA TRP A 308 31.26 53.87 -16.10
C TRP A 308 31.31 54.58 -14.73
N GLY A 309 31.33 53.83 -13.63
CA GLY A 309 31.38 54.40 -12.28
C GLY A 309 30.03 54.97 -11.82
N THR A 310 30.09 55.99 -10.97
CA THR A 310 28.92 56.68 -10.39
C THR A 310 28.48 57.88 -11.26
N GLY A 311 27.36 58.52 -10.89
CA GLY A 311 26.97 59.81 -11.47
C GLY A 311 26.26 59.76 -12.83
N ARG A 312 25.79 58.58 -13.27
CA ARG A 312 25.10 58.40 -14.57
C ARG A 312 23.69 57.83 -14.46
N ALA A 313 23.14 57.74 -13.25
CA ALA A 313 21.85 57.10 -12.97
C ALA A 313 21.72 55.65 -13.51
N VAL A 314 22.84 54.92 -13.61
CA VAL A 314 22.87 53.51 -14.00
C VAL A 314 23.73 52.70 -13.05
N SER A 315 23.46 51.39 -12.94
CA SER A 315 24.24 50.47 -12.10
C SER A 315 25.71 50.41 -12.53
N ARG A 316 26.60 50.21 -11.54
CA ARG A 316 28.07 50.15 -11.68
C ARG A 316 28.60 48.86 -12.33
N ILE A 317 27.76 48.17 -13.10
CA ILE A 317 28.14 46.96 -13.85
C ILE A 317 29.03 47.37 -15.04
N PRO A 318 30.06 46.60 -15.40
CA PRO A 318 30.85 46.84 -16.60
C PRO A 318 29.99 46.89 -17.89
N ARG A 319 30.22 47.90 -18.73
CA ARG A 319 29.44 48.17 -19.95
C ARG A 319 30.32 48.09 -21.19
N VAL A 320 29.74 47.59 -22.28
CA VAL A 320 30.45 47.50 -23.57
C VAL A 320 30.77 48.92 -24.07
N PRO A 321 32.04 49.21 -24.43
CA PRO A 321 32.44 50.53 -24.91
C PRO A 321 31.96 50.79 -26.34
N GLY A 322 32.18 52.03 -26.81
CA GLY A 322 31.81 52.48 -28.16
C GLY A 322 30.39 53.06 -28.24
N GLY A 323 29.93 53.28 -29.47
CA GLY A 323 28.61 53.84 -29.81
C GLY A 323 28.07 53.26 -31.11
N GLY A 324 26.88 53.68 -31.53
CA GLY A 324 26.27 53.31 -32.82
C GLY A 324 25.66 51.92 -32.92
N THR A 325 26.04 50.96 -32.06
CA THR A 325 25.41 49.62 -32.01
C THR A 325 24.43 49.49 -30.85
N HIS A 326 23.39 48.66 -31.02
CA HIS A 326 22.46 48.34 -29.92
C HIS A 326 23.12 47.67 -28.71
N ARG A 327 24.34 47.12 -28.89
CA ARG A 327 25.10 46.46 -27.82
C ARG A 327 25.93 47.43 -26.99
N ALA A 328 26.33 48.57 -27.55
CA ALA A 328 27.10 49.60 -26.84
C ALA A 328 26.31 50.12 -25.61
N GLY A 329 27.01 50.33 -24.49
CA GLY A 329 26.40 50.78 -23.23
C GLY A 329 25.61 49.74 -22.43
N GLN A 330 25.41 48.52 -22.97
CA GLN A 330 24.78 47.42 -22.24
C GLN A 330 25.75 46.77 -21.24
N GLY A 331 25.21 46.26 -20.13
CA GLY A 331 25.97 45.50 -19.14
C GLY A 331 26.52 44.18 -19.71
N ALA A 332 27.77 43.86 -19.39
CA ALA A 332 28.48 42.66 -19.81
C ALA A 332 29.32 42.08 -18.66
N PHE A 333 30.07 41.01 -18.94
CA PHE A 333 30.96 40.28 -18.03
C PHE A 333 30.28 39.55 -16.86
N GLY A 334 29.37 40.20 -16.14
CA GLY A 334 28.76 39.64 -14.95
C GLY A 334 27.63 38.61 -15.23
N ASN A 335 27.35 37.77 -14.23
CA ASN A 335 26.40 36.65 -14.30
C ASN A 335 24.93 37.02 -14.48
N MET A 336 24.48 38.17 -13.97
CA MET A 336 23.14 38.71 -14.22
C MET A 336 22.96 39.31 -15.62
N CYS A 337 24.05 39.57 -16.36
CA CYS A 337 23.98 40.24 -17.65
C CYS A 337 23.68 39.24 -18.78
N ARG A 338 22.81 39.63 -19.72
CA ARG A 338 22.56 38.87 -20.95
C ARG A 338 23.86 38.78 -21.77
N GLY A 339 24.29 37.56 -22.07
CA GLY A 339 25.56 37.28 -22.75
C GLY A 339 26.81 37.43 -21.86
N GLY A 340 26.64 37.67 -20.56
CA GLY A 340 27.72 37.67 -19.57
C GLY A 340 28.13 36.26 -19.14
N ARG A 341 29.14 36.15 -18.28
CA ARG A 341 29.63 34.85 -17.81
C ARG A 341 28.75 34.30 -16.68
N MET A 342 28.38 33.02 -16.81
CA MET A 342 27.71 32.27 -15.75
C MET A 342 28.56 32.12 -14.46
N PHE A 343 27.93 32.26 -13.30
CA PHE A 343 28.56 31.94 -12.01
C PHE A 343 28.87 30.44 -11.91
N ALA A 344 30.06 30.09 -11.42
CA ALA A 344 30.55 28.71 -11.31
C ALA A 344 30.29 27.85 -12.57
N PRO A 345 30.84 28.21 -13.75
CA PRO A 345 30.59 27.49 -14.98
C PRO A 345 31.16 26.07 -14.91
N THR A 346 30.53 25.11 -15.59
CA THR A 346 31.00 23.72 -15.61
C THR A 346 32.44 23.65 -16.11
N LYS A 347 33.25 22.86 -15.40
CA LYS A 347 34.69 22.69 -15.66
C LYS A 347 34.98 21.26 -16.07
N ILE A 348 36.00 21.12 -16.92
CA ILE A 348 36.44 19.82 -17.45
C ILE A 348 36.97 18.95 -16.29
N TRP A 349 37.71 19.54 -15.35
CA TRP A 349 38.29 18.86 -14.19
C TRP A 349 37.30 18.43 -13.10
N ARG A 350 35.98 18.53 -13.35
CA ARG A 350 34.98 17.90 -12.49
C ARG A 350 35.29 16.41 -12.41
N ARG A 351 35.21 15.81 -11.22
CA ARG A 351 35.38 14.36 -11.06
C ARG A 351 34.18 13.60 -11.64
N TRP A 352 34.25 13.21 -12.90
CA TRP A 352 33.25 12.38 -13.59
C TRP A 352 33.37 10.91 -13.21
N HIS A 353 34.60 10.40 -13.20
CA HIS A 353 34.88 8.99 -12.92
C HIS A 353 34.98 8.71 -11.42
N ARG A 354 34.47 7.55 -11.01
CA ARG A 354 34.51 6.98 -9.67
C ARG A 354 35.30 5.67 -9.71
N ARG A 355 36.34 5.61 -8.87
CA ARG A 355 37.07 4.37 -8.60
C ARG A 355 36.20 3.50 -7.70
N ILE A 356 36.01 2.25 -8.09
CA ILE A 356 35.21 1.26 -7.37
C ILE A 356 36.18 0.21 -6.84
N ASN A 357 36.01 -0.21 -5.59
CA ASN A 357 36.78 -1.33 -5.06
C ASN A 357 36.42 -2.61 -5.83
N VAL A 358 37.43 -3.36 -6.27
CA VAL A 358 37.27 -4.58 -7.05
C VAL A 358 36.42 -5.61 -6.29
N ASN A 359 36.63 -5.77 -4.98
CA ASN A 359 35.88 -6.72 -4.17
C ASN A 359 34.39 -6.33 -4.04
N GLN A 360 34.10 -5.03 -3.87
CA GLN A 360 32.72 -4.53 -3.89
C GLN A 360 32.05 -4.75 -5.25
N LYS A 361 32.78 -4.52 -6.35
CA LYS A 361 32.28 -4.77 -7.70
C LYS A 361 31.99 -6.26 -7.92
N ARG A 362 32.86 -7.14 -7.45
CA ARG A 362 32.67 -8.60 -7.52
C ARG A 362 31.44 -9.04 -6.70
N TYR A 363 31.30 -8.54 -5.46
CA TYR A 363 30.10 -8.79 -4.65
C TYR A 363 28.84 -8.38 -5.40
N ALA A 364 28.78 -7.15 -5.93
CA ALA A 364 27.61 -6.67 -6.65
C ALA A 364 27.23 -7.55 -7.85
N ILE A 365 28.23 -8.06 -8.60
CA ILE A 365 27.98 -8.94 -9.74
C ILE A 365 27.40 -10.28 -9.27
N VAL A 366 28.03 -10.92 -8.28
CA VAL A 366 27.58 -12.22 -7.74
C VAL A 366 26.17 -12.10 -7.16
N SER A 367 25.88 -11.03 -6.40
CA SER A 367 24.54 -10.76 -5.90
C SER A 367 23.50 -10.56 -7.01
N ALA A 368 23.89 -9.97 -8.15
CA ALA A 368 22.99 -9.80 -9.28
C ALA A 368 22.74 -11.13 -10.03
N ILE A 369 23.74 -12.02 -10.07
CA ILE A 369 23.60 -13.39 -10.61
C ILE A 369 22.66 -14.21 -9.71
N ALA A 370 22.87 -14.21 -8.40
CA ALA A 370 21.97 -14.89 -7.45
C ALA A 370 20.52 -14.40 -7.58
N ALA A 371 20.32 -13.09 -7.72
CA ALA A 371 18.98 -12.52 -7.94
C ALA A 371 18.30 -12.98 -9.24
N SER A 372 19.05 -13.41 -10.26
CA SER A 372 18.49 -13.91 -11.52
C SER A 372 17.93 -15.33 -11.42
N ALA A 373 18.34 -16.10 -10.41
CA ALA A 373 17.82 -17.43 -10.15
C ALA A 373 16.47 -17.43 -9.42
N VAL A 374 16.10 -16.31 -8.79
CA VAL A 374 14.89 -16.22 -7.94
C VAL A 374 13.71 -15.67 -8.76
N PRO A 375 12.65 -16.47 -9.03
CA PRO A 375 11.52 -16.04 -9.85
C PRO A 375 10.80 -14.80 -9.34
N SER A 376 10.61 -14.69 -8.02
CA SER A 376 9.90 -13.56 -7.40
C SER A 376 10.61 -12.23 -7.66
N LEU A 377 11.94 -12.21 -7.65
CA LEU A 377 12.73 -11.01 -7.94
C LEU A 377 12.71 -10.66 -9.43
N VAL A 378 12.72 -11.66 -10.30
CA VAL A 378 12.64 -11.47 -11.76
C VAL A 378 11.27 -10.91 -12.17
N MET A 379 10.20 -11.44 -11.58
CA MET A 379 8.84 -10.96 -11.77
C MET A 379 8.63 -9.56 -11.18
N ALA A 380 9.15 -9.30 -9.96
CA ALA A 380 9.06 -7.98 -9.31
C ALA A 380 9.78 -6.88 -10.10
N ARG A 381 10.89 -7.21 -10.78
CA ARG A 381 11.55 -6.28 -11.71
C ARG A 381 10.68 -5.94 -12.92
N GLY A 382 9.72 -6.80 -13.25
CA GLY A 382 8.74 -6.63 -14.31
C GLY A 382 9.08 -7.41 -15.57
N HIS A 383 9.74 -8.56 -15.50
CA HIS A 383 9.86 -9.47 -16.65
C HIS A 383 8.61 -10.36 -16.78
N LYS A 384 8.24 -10.71 -18.02
CA LYS A 384 7.17 -11.70 -18.27
C LYS A 384 7.77 -13.10 -18.34
N ILE A 385 7.57 -13.91 -17.29
CA ILE A 385 8.20 -15.24 -17.13
C ILE A 385 7.17 -16.36 -16.86
N GLU A 386 5.88 -16.10 -17.04
CA GLU A 386 4.80 -17.06 -16.73
C GLU A 386 4.88 -18.36 -17.54
N THR A 387 5.35 -18.27 -18.79
CA THR A 387 5.51 -19.40 -19.72
C THR A 387 6.86 -20.10 -19.60
N VAL A 388 7.77 -19.60 -18.77
CA VAL A 388 9.12 -20.17 -18.62
C VAL A 388 9.05 -21.35 -17.64
N PRO A 389 9.61 -22.53 -17.96
CA PRO A 389 9.45 -23.73 -17.14
C PRO A 389 10.13 -23.61 -15.76
N GLU A 390 11.32 -23.02 -15.72
CA GLU A 390 12.06 -22.81 -14.47
C GLU A 390 13.07 -21.66 -14.55
N LEU A 391 13.54 -21.20 -13.38
CA LEU A 391 14.64 -20.28 -13.23
C LEU A 391 15.66 -20.86 -12.25
N PRO A 392 16.98 -20.69 -12.49
CA PRO A 392 17.60 -20.05 -13.65
C PRO A 392 17.38 -20.85 -14.95
N LEU A 393 17.13 -20.16 -16.07
CA LEU A 393 16.87 -20.82 -17.35
C LEU A 393 18.19 -21.19 -18.04
N VAL A 394 18.43 -22.48 -18.25
CA VAL A 394 19.62 -23.03 -18.91
C VAL A 394 19.20 -23.70 -20.22
N VAL A 395 19.95 -23.44 -21.29
CA VAL A 395 19.70 -23.92 -22.66
C VAL A 395 20.92 -24.68 -23.16
N SER A 396 20.72 -25.66 -24.04
CA SER A 396 21.81 -26.40 -24.68
C SER A 396 22.80 -25.49 -25.44
N ASP A 397 24.05 -25.95 -25.55
CA ASP A 397 25.11 -25.20 -26.24
C ASP A 397 24.88 -25.06 -27.75
N SER A 398 23.97 -25.85 -28.32
CA SER A 398 23.49 -25.71 -29.70
C SER A 398 22.94 -24.32 -30.00
N ALA A 399 22.46 -23.59 -28.98
CA ALA A 399 22.07 -22.19 -29.09
C ALA A 399 23.19 -21.31 -29.64
N GLU A 400 24.45 -21.59 -29.30
CA GLU A 400 25.61 -20.77 -29.68
C GLU A 400 25.87 -20.77 -31.19
N GLY A 401 25.43 -21.83 -31.89
CA GLY A 401 25.54 -22.01 -33.34
C GLY A 401 24.50 -21.21 -34.16
N VAL A 402 23.49 -20.61 -33.52
CA VAL A 402 22.41 -19.89 -34.21
C VAL A 402 22.92 -18.61 -34.87
N GLU A 403 22.80 -18.51 -36.20
CA GLU A 403 23.26 -17.35 -36.98
C GLU A 403 22.15 -16.36 -37.37
N LYS A 404 20.95 -16.87 -37.67
CA LYS A 404 19.83 -16.06 -38.19
C LYS A 404 18.93 -15.56 -37.08
N THR A 405 18.50 -14.30 -37.17
CA THR A 405 17.56 -13.67 -36.23
C THR A 405 16.20 -14.39 -36.21
N SER A 406 15.74 -14.94 -37.33
CA SER A 406 14.50 -15.72 -37.42
C SER A 406 14.58 -17.01 -36.61
N ALA A 407 15.72 -17.70 -36.65
CA ALA A 407 15.97 -18.89 -35.82
C ALA A 407 16.04 -18.52 -34.34
N ALA A 408 16.70 -17.41 -33.99
CA ALA A 408 16.72 -16.89 -32.62
C ALA A 408 15.31 -16.56 -32.07
N LEU A 409 14.43 -16.02 -32.90
CA LEU A 409 13.03 -15.78 -32.54
C LEU A 409 12.25 -17.07 -32.30
N LYS A 410 12.44 -18.09 -33.16
CA LYS A 410 11.81 -19.41 -32.99
C LYS A 410 12.25 -20.04 -31.67
N LEU A 411 13.55 -19.99 -31.37
CA LEU A 411 14.13 -20.47 -30.12
C LEU A 411 13.52 -19.81 -28.89
N LEU A 412 13.41 -18.47 -28.87
CA LEU A 412 12.80 -17.77 -27.73
C LEU A 412 11.32 -18.11 -27.55
N LYS A 413 10.59 -18.40 -28.64
CA LYS A 413 9.19 -18.83 -28.58
C LYS A 413 9.06 -20.23 -28.00
N GLN A 414 9.92 -21.16 -28.43
CA GLN A 414 9.96 -22.53 -27.93
C GLN A 414 10.20 -22.58 -26.41
N ILE A 415 11.15 -21.79 -25.90
CA ILE A 415 11.48 -21.75 -24.47
C ILE A 415 10.45 -20.95 -23.65
N GLY A 416 9.51 -20.26 -24.29
CA GLY A 416 8.56 -19.39 -23.61
C GLY A 416 9.15 -18.05 -23.12
N ALA A 417 10.35 -17.68 -23.58
CA ALA A 417 11.03 -16.42 -23.22
C ALA A 417 10.64 -15.23 -24.12
N TYR A 418 9.93 -15.48 -25.23
CA TYR A 418 9.62 -14.45 -26.23
C TYR A 418 8.67 -13.35 -25.74
N ALA A 419 7.76 -13.66 -24.82
CA ALA A 419 6.79 -12.69 -24.28
C ALA A 419 7.47 -11.45 -23.66
N ASP A 420 8.66 -11.62 -23.06
CA ASP A 420 9.44 -10.52 -22.51
C ASP A 420 10.10 -9.65 -23.59
N ALA A 421 10.52 -10.27 -24.70
CA ALA A 421 11.04 -9.55 -25.87
C ALA A 421 9.94 -8.79 -26.62
N GLU A 422 8.73 -9.35 -26.74
CA GLU A 422 7.55 -8.65 -27.27
C GLU A 422 7.21 -7.42 -26.43
N LYS A 423 7.16 -7.57 -25.10
CA LYS A 423 6.98 -6.43 -24.18
C LYS A 423 8.02 -5.33 -24.41
N ALA A 424 9.27 -5.70 -24.70
CA ALA A 424 10.31 -4.72 -24.99
C ALA A 424 10.11 -4.04 -26.36
N LYS A 425 9.65 -4.79 -27.37
CA LYS A 425 9.28 -4.27 -28.70
C LYS A 425 8.18 -3.21 -28.60
N ASP A 426 7.11 -3.51 -27.88
CA ASP A 426 5.94 -2.61 -27.75
C ASP A 426 6.26 -1.37 -26.91
N SER A 427 7.25 -1.46 -26.03
CA SER A 427 7.69 -0.35 -25.18
C SER A 427 8.50 0.74 -25.89
N HIS A 428 8.70 0.63 -27.20
CA HIS A 428 9.49 1.56 -27.99
C HIS A 428 8.82 2.94 -28.07
N ALA A 429 9.13 3.80 -27.10
CA ALA A 429 8.49 5.10 -26.94
C ALA A 429 9.47 6.26 -27.23
N ILE A 430 8.93 7.38 -27.68
CA ILE A 430 9.72 8.60 -27.89
C ILE A 430 10.09 9.23 -26.54
N ARG A 431 11.38 9.49 -26.33
CA ARG A 431 11.92 10.13 -25.13
C ARG A 431 11.43 11.57 -24.99
N PRO A 432 10.87 11.96 -23.82
CA PRO A 432 10.54 13.35 -23.57
C PRO A 432 11.79 14.23 -23.39
N GLY A 433 11.64 15.53 -23.65
CA GLY A 433 12.68 16.54 -23.44
C GLY A 433 13.79 16.57 -24.50
N LYS A 434 14.92 17.20 -24.14
CA LYS A 434 16.04 17.51 -25.06
C LYS A 434 16.86 16.30 -25.51
N GLY A 435 16.57 15.09 -25.02
CA GLY A 435 17.25 13.86 -25.43
C GLY A 435 17.01 13.52 -26.91
N LYS A 436 15.83 13.88 -27.43
CA LYS A 436 15.43 13.64 -28.82
C LYS A 436 16.40 14.23 -29.83
N MET A 437 16.92 15.44 -29.57
CA MET A 437 17.90 16.13 -30.41
C MET A 437 19.34 15.60 -30.26
N ARG A 438 19.60 14.68 -29.32
CA ARG A 438 20.95 14.21 -28.97
C ARG A 438 21.10 12.71 -29.24
N ASN A 439 20.54 12.22 -30.34
CA ASN A 439 20.56 10.80 -30.75
C ASN A 439 19.98 9.84 -29.71
N ARG A 440 19.07 10.31 -28.84
CA ARG A 440 18.36 9.51 -27.83
C ARG A 440 16.85 9.67 -27.98
N ARG A 441 16.38 9.54 -29.23
CA ARG A 441 14.97 9.71 -29.60
C ARG A 441 14.08 8.65 -28.95
N TYR A 442 14.53 7.41 -28.87
CA TYR A 442 13.73 6.30 -28.37
C TYR A 442 14.24 5.77 -27.02
N ILE A 443 13.33 5.21 -26.24
CA ILE A 443 13.60 4.45 -25.01
C ILE A 443 12.94 3.09 -25.18
N ASN A 444 13.71 2.04 -24.94
CA ASN A 444 13.23 0.67 -24.97
C ASN A 444 13.47 0.06 -23.60
N ARG A 445 12.55 -0.79 -23.15
CA ARG A 445 12.76 -1.61 -21.96
C ARG A 445 13.86 -2.65 -22.22
N LYS A 446 14.45 -3.13 -21.13
CA LYS A 446 15.46 -4.19 -21.16
C LYS A 446 14.75 -5.51 -20.91
N GLY A 447 14.78 -6.39 -21.91
CA GLY A 447 14.23 -7.74 -21.85
C GLY A 447 15.30 -8.76 -21.43
N PRO A 448 15.26 -10.00 -21.97
CA PRO A 448 16.14 -11.07 -21.53
C PRO A 448 17.60 -10.75 -21.83
N LEU A 449 18.49 -11.23 -20.96
CA LEU A 449 19.94 -11.20 -21.14
C LEU A 449 20.41 -12.62 -21.44
N ILE A 450 21.06 -12.82 -22.59
CA ILE A 450 21.61 -14.12 -22.96
C ILE A 450 23.09 -14.14 -22.61
N VAL A 451 23.49 -15.17 -21.86
CA VAL A 451 24.87 -15.39 -21.45
C VAL A 451 25.41 -16.65 -22.13
N TYR A 452 26.54 -16.49 -22.84
CA TYR A 452 27.18 -17.54 -23.61
C TYR A 452 28.63 -17.78 -23.17
N GLY A 453 29.11 -19.00 -23.39
CA GLY A 453 30.38 -19.51 -22.86
C GLY A 453 31.53 -19.39 -23.85
N THR A 454 31.31 -19.59 -25.15
CA THR A 454 32.37 -19.65 -26.16
C THR A 454 32.75 -18.28 -26.71
N GLU A 455 34.04 -17.99 -26.87
CA GLU A 455 34.46 -16.77 -27.54
C GLU A 455 34.15 -16.83 -29.04
N GLY A 456 33.66 -15.73 -29.63
CA GLY A 456 33.31 -15.71 -31.06
C GLY A 456 32.00 -16.41 -31.45
N ALA A 457 31.16 -16.82 -30.48
CA ALA A 457 29.88 -17.47 -30.74
C ALA A 457 29.01 -16.73 -31.78
N LYS A 458 28.46 -17.49 -32.73
CA LYS A 458 27.62 -17.00 -33.83
C LYS A 458 26.30 -16.39 -33.33
N LEU A 459 25.80 -16.89 -32.19
CA LEU A 459 24.66 -16.36 -31.42
C LEU A 459 24.70 -14.84 -31.26
N VAL A 460 25.88 -14.23 -31.09
CA VAL A 460 26.01 -12.77 -30.93
C VAL A 460 25.40 -12.01 -32.12
N LYS A 461 25.56 -12.53 -33.34
CA LYS A 461 25.01 -11.90 -34.56
C LYS A 461 23.49 -12.08 -34.65
N ALA A 462 22.97 -13.23 -34.22
CA ALA A 462 21.55 -13.55 -34.31
C ALA A 462 20.70 -12.75 -33.30
N PHE A 463 21.15 -12.62 -32.05
CA PHE A 463 20.32 -12.02 -30.99
C PHE A 463 20.51 -10.50 -30.83
N ARG A 464 21.57 -9.88 -31.40
CA ARG A 464 21.88 -8.46 -31.15
C ARG A 464 20.83 -7.49 -31.66
N ASN A 465 20.06 -7.89 -32.66
CA ASN A 465 19.06 -7.06 -33.32
C ASN A 465 17.65 -7.25 -32.74
N LEU A 466 17.47 -8.18 -31.79
CA LEU A 466 16.18 -8.40 -31.16
C LEU A 466 15.86 -7.26 -30.18
N PRO A 467 14.61 -6.79 -30.13
CA PRO A 467 14.22 -5.66 -29.30
C PRO A 467 14.36 -6.01 -27.82
N GLY A 468 15.13 -5.19 -27.09
CA GLY A 468 15.31 -5.33 -25.64
C GLY A 468 16.23 -6.47 -25.18
N VAL A 469 16.59 -7.40 -26.07
CA VAL A 469 17.50 -8.50 -25.77
C VAL A 469 18.93 -7.99 -25.73
N GLU A 470 19.69 -8.39 -24.72
CA GLU A 470 21.13 -8.13 -24.67
C GLU A 470 21.91 -9.42 -24.55
N ILE A 471 23.18 -9.36 -24.93
CA ILE A 471 24.07 -10.52 -24.94
C ILE A 471 25.33 -10.18 -24.17
N ILE A 472 25.88 -11.15 -23.45
CA ILE A 472 27.12 -11.03 -22.71
C ILE A 472 27.84 -12.38 -22.64
N ASN A 473 29.17 -12.36 -22.59
CA ASN A 473 29.94 -13.58 -22.34
C ASN A 473 30.20 -13.69 -20.83
N VAL A 474 30.20 -14.91 -20.28
CA VAL A 474 30.37 -15.17 -18.83
C VAL A 474 31.66 -14.58 -18.26
N GLU A 475 32.74 -14.58 -19.03
CA GLU A 475 34.05 -14.11 -18.55
C GLU A 475 34.08 -12.59 -18.36
N ARG A 476 33.23 -11.88 -19.11
CA ARG A 476 33.12 -10.40 -19.10
C ARG A 476 31.75 -9.94 -18.60
N LEU A 477 31.23 -10.59 -17.56
CA LEU A 477 29.99 -10.19 -16.92
C LEU A 477 30.05 -8.75 -16.38
N ASN A 478 28.99 -8.00 -16.65
CA ASN A 478 28.89 -6.58 -16.35
C ASN A 478 27.62 -6.31 -15.53
N LEU A 479 27.78 -5.64 -14.40
CA LEU A 479 26.68 -5.25 -13.53
C LEU A 479 25.64 -4.36 -14.24
N LEU A 480 26.06 -3.48 -15.16
CA LEU A 480 25.13 -2.60 -15.89
C LEU A 480 24.15 -3.38 -16.78
N LYS A 481 24.56 -4.59 -17.22
CA LYS A 481 23.71 -5.49 -17.99
C LYS A 481 22.90 -6.42 -17.08
N LEU A 482 23.49 -6.94 -16.00
CA LEU A 482 22.79 -7.83 -15.06
C LEU A 482 21.73 -7.09 -14.23
N ALA A 483 22.00 -5.86 -13.81
CA ALA A 483 21.11 -5.02 -13.01
C ALA A 483 20.95 -3.63 -13.64
N PRO A 484 20.27 -3.50 -14.79
CA PRO A 484 20.07 -2.21 -15.45
C PRO A 484 19.31 -1.25 -14.52
N GLY A 485 19.88 -0.07 -14.28
CA GLY A 485 19.30 0.92 -13.37
C GLY A 485 19.60 0.66 -11.89
N GLY A 486 20.41 -0.36 -11.56
CA GLY A 486 20.68 -0.77 -10.19
C GLY A 486 19.61 -1.71 -9.61
N HIS A 487 18.58 -2.06 -10.38
CA HIS A 487 17.53 -2.99 -9.97
C HIS A 487 17.93 -4.43 -10.32
N LEU A 488 18.03 -5.27 -9.30
CA LEU A 488 18.36 -6.70 -9.38
C LEU A 488 17.20 -7.55 -9.93
N GLY A 489 17.51 -8.80 -10.30
CA GLY A 489 16.51 -9.73 -10.84
C GLY A 489 16.21 -9.51 -12.32
N ARG A 490 17.24 -9.35 -13.17
CA ARG A 490 17.00 -9.38 -14.63
C ARG A 490 16.74 -10.82 -15.06
N PHE A 491 15.85 -11.03 -16.02
CA PHE A 491 15.68 -12.35 -16.65
C PHE A 491 16.92 -12.69 -17.48
N VAL A 492 17.62 -13.76 -17.10
CA VAL A 492 18.88 -14.21 -17.73
C VAL A 492 18.68 -15.63 -18.27
N ILE A 493 19.13 -15.84 -19.50
CA ILE A 493 19.17 -17.14 -20.18
C ILE A 493 20.63 -17.54 -20.28
N TRP A 494 20.98 -18.72 -19.77
CA TRP A 494 22.35 -19.25 -19.75
C TRP A 494 22.50 -20.37 -20.78
N THR A 495 23.61 -20.40 -21.51
CA THR A 495 24.03 -21.63 -22.19
C THR A 495 24.63 -22.61 -21.17
N LYS A 496 24.56 -23.91 -21.44
CA LYS A 496 25.09 -24.95 -20.55
C LYS A 496 26.56 -24.71 -20.21
N SER A 497 27.40 -24.53 -21.22
CA SER A 497 28.83 -24.21 -21.06
C SER A 497 29.07 -22.90 -20.30
N ALA A 498 28.18 -21.91 -20.45
CA ALA A 498 28.26 -20.68 -19.70
C ALA A 498 28.00 -20.88 -18.21
N PHE A 499 27.03 -21.74 -17.89
CA PHE A 499 26.59 -22.02 -16.54
C PHE A 499 27.66 -22.77 -15.75
N GLU A 500 28.25 -23.81 -16.34
CA GLU A 500 29.35 -24.59 -15.74
C GLU A 500 30.61 -23.75 -15.51
N LYS A 501 30.90 -22.78 -16.40
CA LYS A 501 32.03 -21.87 -16.24
C LYS A 501 31.91 -20.94 -15.02
N LEU A 502 30.72 -20.75 -14.44
CA LEU A 502 30.56 -19.85 -13.27
C LEU A 502 31.38 -20.32 -12.06
N ASP A 503 31.46 -21.63 -11.83
CA ASP A 503 32.19 -22.19 -10.69
C ASP A 503 33.71 -21.99 -10.83
N SER A 504 34.28 -22.15 -12.03
CA SER A 504 35.71 -21.84 -12.26
C SER A 504 36.02 -20.33 -12.10
N ILE A 505 35.07 -19.45 -12.46
CA ILE A 505 35.27 -17.99 -12.40
C ILE A 505 35.21 -17.44 -10.98
N TYR A 506 34.28 -17.94 -10.16
CA TYR A 506 33.96 -17.37 -8.86
C TYR A 506 34.28 -18.28 -7.67
N GLY A 507 34.52 -19.57 -7.91
CA GLY A 507 34.77 -20.56 -6.87
C GLY A 507 33.52 -20.91 -6.06
N SER A 508 33.75 -21.56 -4.92
CA SER A 508 32.72 -21.94 -3.94
C SER A 508 32.86 -21.05 -2.68
N PHE A 509 32.11 -21.36 -1.62
CA PHE A 509 32.23 -20.70 -0.32
C PHE A 509 33.53 -21.04 0.41
N ASP A 510 34.07 -22.24 0.15
CA ASP A 510 35.31 -22.74 0.76
C ASP A 510 36.46 -22.88 -0.25
N LYS A 511 36.15 -23.18 -1.52
CA LYS A 511 37.15 -23.25 -2.60
C LYS A 511 37.40 -21.87 -3.20
N LEU A 512 38.66 -21.44 -3.22
CA LEU A 512 39.12 -20.24 -3.92
C LEU A 512 38.83 -20.32 -5.42
N SER A 513 38.50 -19.19 -6.03
CA SER A 513 38.26 -19.14 -7.47
C SER A 513 39.54 -19.28 -8.29
N GLU A 514 39.47 -19.96 -9.43
CA GLU A 514 40.62 -20.19 -10.31
C GLU A 514 40.98 -18.94 -11.12
N LYS A 515 39.99 -18.29 -11.74
CA LYS A 515 40.25 -17.10 -12.58
C LYS A 515 40.49 -15.81 -11.78
N LYS A 516 39.87 -15.66 -10.61
CA LYS A 516 39.97 -14.42 -9.81
C LYS A 516 40.90 -14.62 -8.62
N LYS A 517 42.16 -14.20 -8.77
CA LYS A 517 43.18 -14.31 -7.72
C LYS A 517 42.65 -13.87 -6.34
N GLY A 518 42.72 -14.78 -5.37
CA GLY A 518 42.37 -14.56 -3.96
C GLY A 518 40.89 -14.23 -3.71
N TYR A 519 39.99 -14.55 -4.64
CA TYR A 519 38.56 -14.30 -4.47
C TYR A 519 37.84 -15.51 -3.90
N VAL A 520 36.94 -15.23 -2.95
CA VAL A 520 36.02 -16.17 -2.31
C VAL A 520 34.63 -15.55 -2.33
N LEU A 521 33.60 -16.39 -2.44
CA LEU A 521 32.22 -15.94 -2.39
C LEU A 521 31.89 -15.27 -1.04
N PRO A 522 31.09 -14.18 -1.03
CA PRO A 522 30.77 -13.51 0.21
C PRO A 522 29.77 -14.35 1.03
N ARG A 523 30.10 -14.56 2.31
CA ARG A 523 29.24 -15.25 3.27
C ARG A 523 28.12 -14.32 3.76
N SER A 524 26.93 -14.86 3.95
CA SER A 524 25.83 -14.15 4.61
C SER A 524 26.10 -14.01 6.11
N LYS A 525 25.54 -12.96 6.73
CA LYS A 525 25.60 -12.82 8.19
C LYS A 525 24.68 -13.82 8.91
N MET A 526 23.58 -14.18 8.26
CA MET A 526 22.62 -15.18 8.71
C MET A 526 22.68 -16.38 7.78
N LEU A 527 22.73 -17.59 8.33
CA LEU A 527 22.68 -18.83 7.53
C LEU A 527 21.29 -19.01 6.90
N ASN A 528 20.24 -18.78 7.69
CA ASN A 528 18.84 -18.83 7.26
C ASN A 528 18.24 -17.41 7.28
N ALA A 529 17.68 -16.97 6.16
CA ALA A 529 17.06 -15.65 6.04
C ALA A 529 15.57 -15.62 6.48
N ASP A 530 14.94 -16.79 6.61
CA ASP A 530 13.55 -16.92 7.04
C ASP A 530 13.43 -16.75 8.56
N LEU A 531 13.24 -15.49 8.98
CA LEU A 531 13.02 -15.13 10.37
C LEU A 531 11.71 -15.70 10.92
N ALA A 532 10.66 -15.82 10.10
CA ALA A 532 9.38 -16.34 10.57
C ALA A 532 9.54 -17.80 10.99
N ARG A 533 10.25 -18.62 10.20
CA ARG A 533 10.57 -20.00 10.57
C ARG A 533 11.39 -20.09 11.85
N ILE A 534 12.41 -19.24 12.02
CA ILE A 534 13.26 -19.25 13.23
C ILE A 534 12.45 -18.80 14.45
N ILE A 535 11.66 -17.73 14.33
CA ILE A 535 10.86 -17.20 15.44
C ILE A 535 9.78 -18.20 15.85
N ASN A 536 9.17 -18.89 14.89
CA ASN A 536 8.11 -19.86 15.15
C ASN A 536 8.63 -21.28 15.45
N SER A 537 9.94 -21.47 15.60
CA SER A 537 10.48 -22.77 15.99
C SER A 537 10.19 -23.05 17.46
N ASP A 538 10.06 -24.33 17.81
CA ASP A 538 9.68 -24.75 19.16
C ASP A 538 10.70 -24.30 20.21
N GLU A 539 11.98 -24.25 19.86
CA GLU A 539 13.06 -23.78 20.74
C GLU A 539 12.90 -22.31 21.12
N VAL A 540 12.40 -21.48 20.20
CA VAL A 540 12.12 -20.07 20.49
C VAL A 540 10.77 -19.93 21.21
N GLN A 541 9.72 -20.56 20.70
CA GLN A 541 8.37 -20.41 21.22
C GLN A 541 8.20 -20.99 22.64
N SER A 542 8.93 -22.04 23.00
CA SER A 542 8.93 -22.59 24.37
C SER A 542 9.46 -21.62 25.44
N VAL A 543 10.36 -20.70 25.06
CA VAL A 543 10.96 -19.72 25.96
C VAL A 543 10.24 -18.36 25.90
N VAL A 544 9.61 -18.04 24.77
CA VAL A 544 8.91 -16.77 24.57
C VAL A 544 7.71 -16.65 25.53
N ARG A 545 7.69 -15.54 26.27
CA ARG A 545 6.57 -15.22 27.16
C ARG A 545 5.29 -14.92 26.34
N PRO A 546 4.10 -15.23 26.87
CA PRO A 546 2.85 -14.94 26.18
C PRO A 546 2.70 -13.45 25.90
N ILE A 547 2.09 -13.14 24.74
CA ILE A 547 1.84 -11.77 24.29
C ILE A 547 1.00 -11.03 25.34
N LYS A 548 1.47 -9.86 25.79
CA LYS A 548 0.70 -8.95 26.64
C LYS A 548 -0.39 -8.26 25.80
N LYS A 549 -1.64 -8.68 25.95
CA LYS A 549 -2.78 -8.15 25.18
C LYS A 549 -3.27 -6.78 25.66
N ASP A 550 -2.95 -6.42 26.89
CA ASP A 550 -3.48 -5.22 27.54
C ASP A 550 -2.73 -3.95 27.14
N ALA A 551 -3.12 -3.33 26.03
CA ALA A 551 -2.76 -1.95 25.74
C ALA A 551 -3.73 -1.01 26.48
N LYS A 552 -3.40 -0.63 27.73
CA LYS A 552 -4.16 0.39 28.47
C LYS A 552 -4.02 1.75 27.78
N ARG A 553 -4.97 2.12 26.93
CA ARG A 553 -5.06 3.48 26.39
C ARG A 553 -5.44 4.44 27.51
N ALA A 554 -4.80 5.60 27.57
CA ALA A 554 -5.19 6.63 28.51
C ALA A 554 -6.65 7.06 28.21
N PRO A 555 -7.61 6.84 29.13
CA PRO A 555 -8.95 7.33 28.92
C PRO A 555 -8.96 8.85 28.99
N MET A 556 -9.85 9.49 28.24
CA MET A 556 -10.07 10.93 28.37
C MET A 556 -10.46 11.24 29.83
N LYS A 557 -9.69 12.11 30.48
CA LYS A 557 -10.00 12.59 31.84
C LYS A 557 -11.26 13.46 31.79
N LYS A 558 -12.41 12.89 32.15
CA LYS A 558 -13.68 13.62 32.27
C LYS A 558 -13.67 14.47 33.54
N ASN A 559 -14.15 15.71 33.46
CA ASN A 559 -14.25 16.58 34.62
C ASN A 559 -15.41 16.10 35.53
N PRO A 560 -15.14 15.71 36.79
CA PRO A 560 -16.15 15.17 37.68
C PRO A 560 -17.20 16.20 38.12
N LEU A 561 -16.87 17.49 38.20
CA LEU A 561 -17.86 18.50 38.59
C LEU A 561 -18.93 18.73 37.51
N LYS A 562 -18.54 18.56 36.24
CA LYS A 562 -19.42 18.69 35.07
C LYS A 562 -20.11 17.37 34.70
N ASN A 563 -19.45 16.23 34.90
CA ASN A 563 -20.00 14.91 34.55
C ASN A 563 -20.40 14.13 35.80
N LEU A 564 -21.71 14.00 36.01
CA LEU A 564 -22.31 13.36 37.18
C LEU A 564 -21.82 11.91 37.37
N ASN A 565 -21.69 11.10 36.32
CA ASN A 565 -21.27 9.70 36.47
C ASN A 565 -19.84 9.61 37.01
N THR A 566 -18.95 10.49 36.54
CA THR A 566 -17.61 10.58 37.13
C THR A 566 -17.60 11.20 38.52
N LEU A 567 -18.49 12.16 38.81
CA LEU A 567 -18.66 12.68 40.17
C LEU A 567 -19.07 11.58 41.13
N LEU A 568 -20.04 10.76 40.75
CA LEU A 568 -20.61 9.71 41.58
C LEU A 568 -19.64 8.54 41.77
N LYS A 569 -18.84 8.24 40.74
CA LYS A 569 -17.74 7.27 40.86
C LYS A 569 -16.67 7.73 41.86
N LEU A 570 -16.44 9.04 41.98
CA LEU A 570 -15.49 9.61 42.94
C LEU A 570 -16.11 9.88 44.32
N ASN A 571 -17.36 10.32 44.35
CA ASN A 571 -18.11 10.68 45.54
C ASN A 571 -19.58 10.25 45.41
N PRO A 572 -19.95 9.07 45.95
CA PRO A 572 -21.32 8.57 45.89
C PRO A 572 -22.31 9.44 46.69
N TYR A 573 -21.86 10.14 47.73
CA TYR A 573 -22.68 11.06 48.53
C TYR A 573 -23.04 12.35 47.79
N ALA A 574 -22.39 12.67 46.67
CA ALA A 574 -22.77 13.82 45.86
C ALA A 574 -24.20 13.72 45.33
N LYS A 575 -24.74 12.50 45.15
CA LYS A 575 -26.14 12.28 44.75
C LYS A 575 -27.11 12.70 45.84
N THR A 576 -26.85 12.27 47.09
CA THR A 576 -27.71 12.58 48.23
C THR A 576 -27.61 14.06 48.57
N ALA A 577 -26.42 14.64 48.57
CA ALA A 577 -26.21 16.07 48.78
C ALA A 577 -26.97 16.94 47.75
N ARG A 578 -26.89 16.61 46.46
CA ARG A 578 -27.65 17.33 45.41
C ARG A 578 -29.16 17.14 45.56
N ARG A 579 -29.62 15.96 45.97
CA ARG A 579 -31.04 15.71 46.22
C ARG A 579 -31.54 16.56 47.41
N MET A 580 -30.78 16.60 48.49
CA MET A 580 -31.10 17.41 49.67
C MET A 580 -31.10 18.90 49.33
N SER A 581 -30.17 19.38 48.51
CA SER A 581 -30.16 20.79 48.10
C SER A 581 -31.38 21.18 47.27
N LEU A 582 -31.79 20.32 46.32
CA LEU A 582 -32.99 20.56 45.50
C LEU A 582 -34.26 20.61 46.35
N LEU A 583 -34.43 19.64 47.25
CA LEU A 583 -35.58 19.62 48.17
C LEU A 583 -35.62 20.86 49.07
N ALA A 584 -34.46 21.28 49.59
CA ALA A 584 -34.35 22.49 50.40
C ALA A 584 -34.65 23.77 49.61
N GLU A 585 -34.31 23.82 48.31
CA GLU A 585 -34.60 24.94 47.44
C GLU A 585 -36.10 25.04 47.10
N GLU A 586 -36.74 23.91 46.79
CA GLU A 586 -38.20 23.83 46.61
C GLU A 586 -38.96 24.33 47.84
N GLN A 587 -38.53 23.92 49.04
CA GLN A 587 -39.10 24.39 50.30
C GLN A 587 -38.89 25.90 50.50
N ARG A 588 -37.70 26.42 50.18
CA ARG A 588 -37.40 27.86 50.26
C ARG A 588 -38.28 28.68 49.31
N VAL A 589 -38.49 28.21 48.08
CA VAL A 589 -39.34 28.91 47.10
C VAL A 589 -40.78 28.96 47.59
N LYS A 590 -41.33 27.85 48.11
CA LYS A 590 -42.67 27.79 48.71
C LYS A 590 -42.79 28.77 49.89
N ALA A 591 -41.87 28.70 50.86
CA ALA A 591 -41.86 29.57 52.03
C ALA A 591 -41.71 31.06 51.66
N LYS A 592 -40.92 31.38 50.61
CA LYS A 592 -40.77 32.75 50.12
C LYS A 592 -42.07 33.26 49.48
N LYS A 593 -42.77 32.42 48.72
CA LYS A 593 -44.07 32.76 48.11
C LYS A 593 -45.13 33.03 49.18
N GLU A 594 -45.24 32.16 50.18
CA GLU A 594 -46.16 32.35 51.32
C GLU A 594 -45.85 33.62 52.13
N LYS A 595 -44.57 33.92 52.39
CA LYS A 595 -44.15 35.16 53.05
C LYS A 595 -44.48 36.40 52.22
N LEU A 596 -44.33 36.33 50.89
CA LEU A 596 -44.68 37.42 49.98
C LEU A 596 -46.19 37.66 49.98
N ASP A 597 -46.99 36.60 49.93
CA ASP A 597 -48.45 36.67 49.93
C ASP A 597 -48.99 37.23 51.26
N LYS A 598 -48.38 36.90 52.40
CA LYS A 598 -48.69 37.51 53.71
C LYS A 598 -48.33 39.00 53.82
N LYS A 599 -47.28 39.45 53.12
CA LYS A 599 -46.86 40.86 53.11
C LYS A 599 -47.74 41.75 52.23
N ARG A 600 -48.46 41.16 51.27
CA ARG A 600 -49.44 41.85 50.44
C ARG A 600 -50.74 42.02 51.22
N LYS A 601 -50.82 43.01 52.14
CA LYS A 601 -52.12 43.51 52.61
C LYS A 601 -52.75 44.32 51.46
N PRO A 602 -54.01 44.07 51.05
CA PRO A 602 -54.66 44.92 50.06
C PRO A 602 -54.88 46.30 50.68
N ILE A 603 -54.25 47.33 50.13
CA ILE A 603 -54.58 48.73 50.45
C ILE A 603 -56.06 48.91 50.14
N THR A 604 -56.84 49.39 51.11
CA THR A 604 -58.28 49.58 50.89
C THR A 604 -58.48 50.67 49.82
N LYS A 605 -59.56 50.59 49.04
CA LYS A 605 -59.84 51.60 48.00
C LYS A 605 -59.86 53.01 48.60
N GLU A 606 -60.29 53.14 49.84
CA GLU A 606 -60.36 54.38 50.61
C GLU A 606 -58.98 54.96 50.92
N GLU A 607 -58.03 54.14 51.41
CA GLU A 607 -56.64 54.57 51.63
C GLU A 607 -55.97 54.97 50.31
N ALA A 608 -56.22 54.22 49.23
CA ALA A 608 -55.70 54.55 47.91
C ALA A 608 -56.30 55.86 47.36
N THR A 609 -57.58 56.15 47.63
CA THR A 609 -58.20 57.42 47.26
C THR A 609 -57.71 58.58 48.12
N ALA A 610 -57.47 58.37 49.43
CA ALA A 610 -56.93 59.38 50.32
C ALA A 610 -55.50 59.77 49.92
N ILE A 611 -54.65 58.80 49.58
CA ILE A 611 -53.29 59.05 49.08
C ILE A 611 -53.33 59.82 47.76
N LYS A 612 -54.24 59.45 46.84
CA LYS A 612 -54.43 60.18 45.57
C LYS A 612 -55.01 61.58 45.78
N ALA A 613 -55.90 61.77 46.74
CA ALA A 613 -56.50 63.05 47.08
C ALA A 613 -55.47 64.00 47.70
N ALA A 614 -54.63 63.51 48.63
CA ALA A 614 -53.52 64.26 49.20
C ALA A 614 -52.54 64.72 48.11
N GLY A 615 -52.19 63.83 47.17
CA GLY A 615 -51.36 64.19 46.01
C GLY A 615 -52.03 65.27 45.14
N LYS A 616 -53.31 65.13 44.80
CA LYS A 616 -54.04 66.12 44.00
C LYS A 616 -54.20 67.46 44.71
N ALA A 617 -54.37 67.47 46.03
CA ALA A 617 -54.46 68.71 46.82
C ALA A 617 -53.14 69.49 46.78
N TRP A 618 -52.01 68.79 46.94
CA TRP A 618 -50.68 69.40 46.82
C TRP A 618 -50.39 69.94 45.41
N TYR A 619 -50.83 69.24 44.37
CA TYR A 619 -50.69 69.77 43.01
C TYR A 619 -51.59 70.99 42.75
N LYS A 620 -52.78 71.06 43.35
CA LYS A 620 -53.70 72.20 43.19
C LYS A 620 -53.19 73.49 43.82
N THR A 621 -52.42 73.42 44.90
CA THR A 621 -51.82 74.60 45.54
C THR A 621 -50.73 75.28 44.70
N MET A 622 -50.36 74.74 43.53
CA MET A 622 -49.33 75.30 42.64
C MET A 622 -49.85 75.70 41.24
N ILE A 623 -51.17 75.81 41.04
CA ILE A 623 -51.77 75.98 39.69
C ILE A 623 -51.96 77.45 39.25
N SER A 624 -52.17 78.42 40.15
CA SER A 624 -52.25 79.83 39.73
C SER A 624 -52.11 80.80 40.89
N ASP A 625 -51.18 81.76 40.77
CA ASP A 625 -51.06 82.92 41.66
C ASP A 625 -52.00 84.06 41.18
N SER A 626 -53.31 83.81 41.22
CA SER A 626 -54.32 84.88 41.13
C SER A 626 -54.75 85.30 42.54
N ASP A 627 -55.47 86.42 42.66
CA ASP A 627 -55.86 87.12 43.91
C ASP A 627 -56.44 86.24 45.05
N TYR A 628 -56.79 84.97 44.80
CA TYR A 628 -57.16 84.00 45.83
C TYR A 628 -55.97 83.31 46.54
N THR A 629 -54.77 83.31 45.95
CA THR A 629 -53.52 82.82 46.60
C THR A 629 -52.97 83.79 47.62
N GLU A 630 -53.32 85.08 47.52
CA GLU A 630 -52.96 86.07 48.51
C GLU A 630 -53.64 85.79 49.85
N PHE A 631 -54.84 85.19 49.88
CA PHE A 631 -55.51 84.83 51.13
C PHE A 631 -54.84 83.65 51.86
N ASP A 632 -54.50 82.55 51.19
CA ASP A 632 -53.80 81.42 51.84
C ASP A 632 -52.39 81.82 52.33
N ASN A 633 -51.70 82.67 51.57
CA ASN A 633 -50.41 83.22 51.96
C ASN A 633 -50.54 84.24 53.11
N PHE A 634 -51.54 85.14 53.09
CA PHE A 634 -51.79 86.07 54.21
C PHE A 634 -52.16 85.33 55.50
N THR A 635 -53.01 84.29 55.42
CA THR A 635 -53.42 83.52 56.59
C THR A 635 -52.22 82.78 57.20
N LYS A 636 -51.36 82.21 56.34
CA LYS A 636 -50.10 81.60 56.76
C LYS A 636 -49.11 82.63 57.32
N TRP A 637 -48.98 83.81 56.72
CA TRP A 637 -48.06 84.86 57.19
C TRP A 637 -48.51 85.49 58.51
N LEU A 638 -49.81 85.76 58.69
CA LEU A 638 -50.36 86.24 59.96
C LEU A 638 -50.18 85.22 61.10
N GLY A 639 -50.26 83.92 60.81
CA GLY A 639 -50.01 82.86 61.79
C GLY A 639 -48.53 82.58 62.08
N VAL A 640 -47.61 83.07 61.25
CA VAL A 640 -46.15 82.91 61.43
C VAL A 640 -45.50 84.15 62.04
N ALA A 641 -46.16 85.32 62.00
CA ALA A 641 -45.62 86.59 62.50
C ALA A 641 -45.89 86.86 64.00
N GLN A 642 -46.30 85.86 64.79
CA GLN A 642 -46.34 85.94 66.26
C GLN A 642 -45.10 85.34 66.90
#